data_AF-A0A928MFF1-F1
#
_entry.id   AF-A0A928MFF1-F1
#
_cell.length_a   1.000
_cell.length_b   1.000
_cell.length_c   1.000
_cell.angle_alpha   90.00
_cell.angle_beta   90.00
_cell.angle_gamma   90.00
#
_symmetry.space_group_name_H-M   'P 1'
#
loop_
_entity.id
_entity.type
_entity.pdbx_description
1 polymer ?
#
loop_
_entity_poly.entity_id
_entity_poly.type
_entity_poly.pdbx_seq_one_letter_code
_entity_poly.pdbx_strand_id
1 'polypeptide(L)'
;MMEKRILSLLISLALFVGILPGSALARETNFFDPLPETFDFAALRLDDSCISATESICAAAQAQLNSGANPDALCALFFQITLLRTEMQTQLALVNILYHQDPDAYANAFSDMHARAPVADRTALLTLRKLLDDPVCAALLRAAAEPALLTRLEQESVPTQEQLELEKQETALVMEYQRAEARETFVVINGQRRTLSGAQAAYRAGELSRQEYMETLRALYALRADELGEIYLRLVALRKEIAQSRDYASYADYAYAKIYHRDYTSADASVFREAVKTELVPLLRTLREAQRLGYFADGQRYDGCDESTLLGAIAPCLPGISNELADAFAYMRDCDLIDAEYSEKKLPASFTSFLSGIGAPYILCKRYGGNGDLETVVHEFGHFSAFCYGVQSGSYDAFEVHSQGLEALVLSCADSLYGDEARSQRGHALCDFLYLTAAGCCWDELQCYAYTTPELSVDDLNRKSAELTAAYGLTSLGPDGLDYSWVDVTHSFTSPLYYISYATSAIAAMGLYLRSQAEGLDAAADCYLSFVSLCAEGEDGFRAMMLRSGLGDPFSPDFIHSLAGRYASCLDEQVYTLPFSDISNHSAKDEITLLYLLGVMQGSSENCFSPDAGVSHAEAVTAMHRILGCPASRSDAAAIFSNVSPDTWYAQAVGWAAENGVIPAEENGSFSPDDALRFQDLALMLYRVFCSAACSETALQTPDALIWSRERGIFTDENGNFPDPDSPLSRADLARALVSLLNTF
;
A
#
# COMPACT_ATOMS: atom_id res chain seq x y z
N MET A 1 -33.11 22.32 55.37
CA MET A 1 -33.84 22.61 54.11
C MET A 1 -32.90 22.74 52.90
N MET A 2 -31.58 22.94 53.09
CA MET A 2 -30.59 23.06 52.02
C MET A 2 -30.08 21.70 51.49
N GLU A 3 -29.92 20.69 52.36
CA GLU A 3 -29.41 19.36 51.96
C GLU A 3 -30.36 18.58 51.03
N LYS A 4 -31.68 18.71 51.19
CA LYS A 4 -32.65 18.06 50.29
C LYS A 4 -32.69 18.69 48.89
N ARG A 5 -32.27 19.96 48.72
CA ARG A 5 -32.22 20.61 47.41
C ARG A 5 -30.98 20.23 46.61
N ILE A 6 -29.86 19.96 47.29
CA ILE A 6 -28.62 19.50 46.64
C ILE A 6 -28.78 18.04 46.17
N LEU A 7 -29.43 17.19 46.94
CA LEU A 7 -29.70 15.81 46.53
C LEU A 7 -30.68 15.72 45.36
N SER A 8 -31.71 16.56 45.32
CA SER A 8 -32.59 16.66 44.14
C SER A 8 -31.89 17.23 42.91
N LEU A 9 -30.95 18.18 43.07
CA LEU A 9 -30.16 18.69 41.94
C LEU A 9 -29.20 17.63 41.38
N LEU A 10 -28.56 16.84 42.26
CA LEU A 10 -27.63 15.78 41.86
C LEU A 10 -28.37 14.59 41.22
N ILE A 11 -29.57 14.25 41.69
CA ILE A 11 -30.42 13.22 41.07
C ILE A 11 -30.99 13.72 39.73
N SER A 12 -31.34 15.01 39.61
CA SER A 12 -31.74 15.61 38.33
C SER A 12 -30.60 15.74 37.32
N LEU A 13 -29.36 15.96 37.79
CA LEU A 13 -28.16 15.97 36.94
C LEU A 13 -27.79 14.55 36.48
N ALA A 14 -27.90 13.55 37.37
CA ALA A 14 -27.69 12.14 37.02
C ALA A 14 -28.78 11.58 36.08
N LEU A 15 -30.00 12.12 36.11
CA LEU A 15 -31.07 11.76 35.18
C LEU A 15 -31.02 12.51 33.84
N PHE A 16 -30.28 13.62 33.73
CA PHE A 16 -30.08 14.34 32.46
C PHE A 16 -28.89 13.80 31.65
N VAL A 17 -27.93 13.12 32.29
CA VAL A 17 -26.82 12.43 31.60
C VAL A 17 -27.27 11.10 30.96
N GLY A 18 -28.45 10.59 31.33
CA GLY A 18 -28.97 9.30 30.84
C GLY A 18 -29.86 9.34 29.60
N ILE A 19 -30.13 10.51 28.98
CA ILE A 19 -31.03 10.63 27.81
C ILE A 19 -30.52 11.68 26.82
N LEU A 20 -29.24 11.61 26.47
CA LEU A 20 -28.74 12.18 25.22
C LEU A 20 -28.44 11.01 24.28
N PRO A 21 -28.83 11.06 23.00
CA PRO A 21 -28.24 10.16 22.03
C PRO A 21 -26.72 10.32 22.13
N GLY A 22 -25.97 9.22 22.09
CA GLY A 22 -24.51 9.21 22.22
C GLY A 22 -23.80 9.89 21.04
N SER A 23 -24.04 11.18 20.83
CA SER A 23 -23.08 12.06 20.17
C SER A 23 -21.92 12.22 21.13
N ALA A 24 -20.76 11.71 20.71
CA ALA A 24 -19.50 11.75 21.44
C ALA A 24 -19.30 13.11 22.12
N LEU A 25 -18.94 13.08 23.42
CA LEU A 25 -18.31 14.24 24.03
C LEU A 25 -16.97 14.43 23.31
N ALA A 26 -16.78 15.62 22.76
CA ALA A 26 -15.57 16.08 22.10
C ALA A 26 -14.31 15.75 22.96
N ARG A 27 -13.28 15.14 22.35
CA ARG A 27 -12.07 14.66 23.03
C ARG A 27 -10.88 15.60 22.82
N GLU A 28 -10.44 16.29 23.88
CA GLU A 28 -9.20 17.10 23.86
C GLU A 28 -7.99 16.27 24.29
N THR A 29 -6.87 16.38 23.59
CA THR A 29 -5.64 15.62 23.87
C THR A 29 -4.45 16.51 24.22
N ASN A 30 -4.48 17.80 23.84
CA ASN A 30 -3.42 18.81 24.12
C ASN A 30 -2.03 18.42 23.56
N PHE A 31 -1.97 17.69 22.45
CA PHE A 31 -0.70 17.35 21.78
C PHE A 31 -0.04 18.54 21.06
N PHE A 32 -0.84 19.47 20.56
CA PHE A 32 -0.37 20.46 19.58
C PHE A 32 -0.69 21.90 19.97
N ASP A 33 0.10 22.81 19.39
CA ASP A 33 -0.15 24.24 19.44
C ASP A 33 -1.40 24.64 18.62
N PRO A 34 -1.93 25.86 18.80
CA PRO A 34 -3.06 26.36 18.03
C PRO A 34 -2.81 26.38 16.52
N LEU A 35 -3.89 26.22 15.74
CA LEU A 35 -3.86 26.25 14.28
C LEU A 35 -3.37 27.61 13.72
N PRO A 36 -2.85 27.62 12.48
CA PRO A 36 -2.47 28.87 11.80
C PRO A 36 -3.61 29.88 11.68
N GLU A 37 -3.28 31.15 11.44
CA GLU A 37 -4.28 32.19 11.18
C GLU A 37 -5.08 31.89 9.90
N THR A 38 -6.39 32.17 9.94
CA THR A 38 -7.28 31.97 8.79
C THR A 38 -6.89 32.88 7.62
N PHE A 39 -6.96 32.36 6.39
CA PHE A 39 -6.71 33.13 5.17
C PHE A 39 -7.64 32.71 4.03
N ASP A 40 -7.67 33.51 2.97
CA ASP A 40 -8.47 33.26 1.76
C ASP A 40 -7.57 32.71 0.64
N PHE A 41 -7.65 31.40 0.37
CA PHE A 41 -6.88 30.77 -0.71
C PHE A 41 -7.22 31.38 -2.08
N ALA A 42 -8.48 31.77 -2.30
CA ALA A 42 -8.92 32.38 -3.55
C ALA A 42 -8.31 33.77 -3.80
N ALA A 43 -7.56 34.33 -2.84
CA ALA A 43 -6.78 35.55 -3.02
C ALA A 43 -5.36 35.31 -3.58
N LEU A 44 -4.80 34.08 -3.49
CA LEU A 44 -3.47 33.79 -4.02
C LEU A 44 -3.44 33.92 -5.55
N ARG A 45 -2.38 34.55 -6.06
CA ARG A 45 -2.16 34.71 -7.50
C ARG A 45 -0.77 34.20 -7.84
N LEU A 46 -0.69 33.52 -8.98
CA LEU A 46 0.58 33.08 -9.52
C LEU A 46 1.43 34.30 -9.90
N ASP A 47 2.64 34.37 -9.34
CA ASP A 47 3.62 35.44 -9.55
C ASP A 47 5.03 34.84 -9.60
N ASP A 48 5.63 34.84 -10.80
CA ASP A 48 6.98 34.33 -11.04
C ASP A 48 8.08 35.39 -10.81
N SER A 49 7.71 36.63 -10.46
CA SER A 49 8.65 37.75 -10.29
C SER A 49 9.62 37.52 -9.14
N CYS A 50 9.24 36.71 -8.14
CA CYS A 50 10.07 36.29 -7.02
C CYS A 50 11.38 35.62 -7.48
N ILE A 51 11.36 34.87 -8.59
CA ILE A 51 12.53 34.19 -9.15
C ILE A 51 13.57 35.22 -9.61
N SER A 52 13.14 36.17 -10.45
CA SER A 52 14.02 37.22 -11.00
C SER A 52 14.45 38.23 -9.92
N ALA A 53 13.60 38.48 -8.92
CA ALA A 53 13.93 39.29 -7.76
C ALA A 53 15.04 38.63 -6.92
N THR A 54 14.97 37.32 -6.72
CA THR A 54 15.99 36.54 -6.00
C THR A 54 17.36 36.72 -6.64
N GLU A 55 17.46 36.56 -7.96
CA GLU A 55 18.71 36.75 -8.71
C GLU A 55 19.27 38.18 -8.52
N SER A 56 18.40 39.18 -8.58
CA SER A 56 18.76 40.60 -8.44
C SER A 56 19.28 40.92 -7.04
N ILE A 57 18.61 40.44 -5.99
CA ILE A 57 19.03 40.63 -4.59
C ILE A 57 20.35 39.89 -4.31
N CYS A 58 20.53 38.68 -4.86
CA CYS A 58 21.79 37.95 -4.73
C CYS A 58 22.95 38.70 -5.38
N ALA A 59 22.74 39.28 -6.57
CA ALA A 59 23.75 40.11 -7.23
C ALA A 59 24.11 41.35 -6.39
N ALA A 60 23.12 42.00 -5.76
CA ALA A 60 23.34 43.13 -4.87
C ALA A 60 24.15 42.74 -3.61
N ALA A 61 23.84 41.60 -3.00
CA ALA A 61 24.59 41.06 -1.86
C ALA A 61 26.05 40.76 -2.23
N GLN A 62 26.27 40.14 -3.38
CA GLN A 62 27.62 39.86 -3.86
C GLN A 62 28.42 41.14 -4.15
N ALA A 63 27.79 42.19 -4.69
CA ALA A 63 28.42 43.48 -4.92
C ALA A 63 28.80 44.20 -3.61
N GLN A 64 27.95 44.11 -2.58
CA GLN A 64 28.24 44.65 -1.25
C GLN A 64 29.41 43.93 -0.58
N LEU A 65 29.42 42.59 -0.62
CA LEU A 65 30.55 41.78 -0.13
C LEU A 65 31.88 42.17 -0.78
N ASN A 66 31.87 42.52 -2.07
CA ASN A 66 33.08 42.88 -2.81
C ASN A 66 33.59 44.32 -2.59
N SER A 67 32.76 45.23 -2.07
CA SER A 67 33.04 46.69 -2.09
C SER A 67 33.37 47.30 -0.73
N GLY A 68 33.49 46.50 0.34
CA GLY A 68 33.75 46.98 1.69
C GLY A 68 32.45 47.23 2.46
N ALA A 69 31.77 46.15 2.79
CA ALA A 69 30.36 46.08 3.12
C ALA A 69 29.91 46.89 4.35
N ASN A 70 28.67 47.41 4.28
CA ASN A 70 27.91 47.78 5.48
C ASN A 70 27.24 46.51 6.06
N PRO A 71 27.57 46.08 7.28
CA PRO A 71 27.02 44.86 7.88
C PRO A 71 25.49 44.84 8.02
N ASP A 72 24.87 45.98 8.32
CA ASP A 72 23.41 46.08 8.44
C ASP A 72 22.73 45.88 7.08
N ALA A 73 23.36 46.37 6.00
CA ALA A 73 22.88 46.17 4.65
C ALA A 73 22.99 44.71 4.21
N LEU A 74 24.08 44.02 4.58
CA LEU A 74 24.23 42.58 4.34
C LEU A 74 23.18 41.76 5.09
N CYS A 75 22.88 42.09 6.35
CA CYS A 75 21.83 41.43 7.12
C CYS A 75 20.44 41.67 6.51
N ALA A 76 20.16 42.89 6.07
CA ALA A 76 18.89 43.18 5.38
C ALA A 76 18.74 42.36 4.09
N LEU A 77 19.81 42.23 3.30
CA LEU A 77 19.82 41.41 2.10
C LEU A 77 19.66 39.92 2.43
N PHE A 78 20.25 39.43 3.52
CA PHE A 78 20.04 38.06 4.00
C PHE A 78 18.54 37.78 4.22
N PHE A 79 17.84 38.61 4.99
CA PHE A 79 16.42 38.43 5.26
C PHE A 79 15.54 38.58 4.00
N GLN A 80 15.92 39.46 3.07
CA GLN A 80 15.24 39.57 1.77
C GLN A 80 15.39 38.30 0.95
N ILE A 81 16.58 37.70 0.91
CA ILE A 81 16.81 36.44 0.20
C ILE A 81 15.99 35.32 0.84
N THR A 82 15.98 35.19 2.17
CA THR A 82 15.19 34.13 2.85
C THR A 82 13.68 34.28 2.61
N LEU A 83 13.18 35.51 2.61
CA LEU A 83 11.78 35.80 2.28
C LEU A 83 11.46 35.42 0.84
N LEU A 84 12.30 35.83 -0.11
CA LEU A 84 12.10 35.52 -1.53
C LEU A 84 12.20 34.02 -1.82
N ARG A 85 13.04 33.27 -1.10
CA ARG A 85 13.05 31.80 -1.17
C ARG A 85 11.72 31.20 -0.73
N THR A 86 11.15 31.70 0.38
CA THR A 86 9.86 31.24 0.90
C THR A 86 8.72 31.56 -0.08
N GLU A 87 8.75 32.75 -0.68
CA GLU A 87 7.80 33.13 -1.74
C GLU A 87 7.95 32.21 -2.96
N MET A 88 9.17 31.97 -3.42
CA MET A 88 9.44 31.09 -4.55
C MET A 88 8.96 29.65 -4.30
N GLN A 89 9.14 29.12 -3.09
CA GLN A 89 8.57 27.81 -2.70
C GLN A 89 7.03 27.81 -2.76
N THR A 90 6.40 28.88 -2.28
CA THR A 90 4.94 29.06 -2.33
C THR A 90 4.43 29.09 -3.77
N GLN A 91 5.10 29.84 -4.64
CA GLN A 91 4.75 29.98 -6.04
C GLN A 91 4.98 28.69 -6.84
N LEU A 92 6.00 27.89 -6.48
CA LEU A 92 6.21 26.55 -7.03
C LEU A 92 5.11 25.56 -6.59
N ALA A 93 4.72 25.57 -5.32
CA ALA A 93 3.60 24.76 -4.83
C ALA A 93 2.28 25.18 -5.51
N LEU A 94 2.03 26.49 -5.65
CA LEU A 94 0.84 27.01 -6.31
C LEU A 94 0.80 26.63 -7.79
N VAL A 95 1.87 26.82 -8.56
CA VAL A 95 1.87 26.42 -9.98
C VAL A 95 1.71 24.91 -10.14
N ASN A 96 2.22 24.10 -9.19
CA ASN A 96 2.00 22.67 -9.18
C ASN A 96 0.51 22.32 -8.99
N ILE A 97 -0.17 22.95 -8.02
CA ILE A 97 -1.62 22.79 -7.80
C ILE A 97 -2.40 23.18 -9.06
N LEU A 98 -2.17 24.38 -9.57
CA LEU A 98 -2.88 24.93 -10.73
C LEU A 98 -2.67 24.08 -12.00
N TYR A 99 -1.46 23.58 -12.22
CA TYR A 99 -1.14 22.68 -13.33
C TYR A 99 -1.88 21.34 -13.25
N HIS A 100 -2.00 20.77 -12.05
CA HIS A 100 -2.75 19.53 -11.87
C HIS A 100 -4.26 19.73 -11.94
N GLN A 101 -4.77 20.94 -11.67
CA GLN A 101 -6.16 21.33 -11.89
C GLN A 101 -6.51 21.51 -13.37
N ASP A 102 -5.68 22.26 -14.11
CA ASP A 102 -5.89 22.57 -15.52
C ASP A 102 -4.54 22.67 -16.27
N PRO A 103 -4.01 21.54 -16.79
CA PRO A 103 -2.72 21.53 -17.46
C PRO A 103 -2.71 22.39 -18.72
N ASP A 104 -3.84 22.53 -19.42
CA ASP A 104 -3.95 23.37 -20.63
C ASP A 104 -3.71 24.85 -20.31
N ALA A 105 -4.16 25.31 -19.15
CA ALA A 105 -4.00 26.69 -18.72
C ALA A 105 -2.58 26.99 -18.20
N TYR A 106 -1.92 26.02 -17.55
CA TYR A 106 -0.72 26.28 -16.74
C TYR A 106 0.56 25.57 -17.18
N ALA A 107 0.55 24.71 -18.22
CA ALA A 107 1.72 23.96 -18.66
C ALA A 107 2.97 24.82 -18.93
N ASN A 108 2.80 25.99 -19.55
CA ASN A 108 3.92 26.89 -19.85
C ASN A 108 4.52 27.49 -18.56
N ALA A 109 3.68 27.95 -17.64
CA ALA A 109 4.13 28.51 -16.38
C ALA A 109 4.81 27.45 -15.51
N PHE A 110 4.20 26.25 -15.42
CA PHE A 110 4.77 25.11 -14.73
C PHE A 110 6.17 24.78 -15.26
N SER A 111 6.31 24.63 -16.58
CA SER A 111 7.58 24.29 -17.21
C SER A 111 8.65 25.38 -17.04
N ASP A 112 8.30 26.65 -17.20
CA ASP A 112 9.24 27.77 -17.08
C ASP A 112 9.74 27.94 -15.64
N MET A 113 8.83 27.92 -14.68
CA MET A 113 9.16 28.10 -13.26
C MET A 113 10.01 26.95 -12.74
N HIS A 114 9.69 25.68 -13.07
CA HIS A 114 10.50 24.53 -12.67
C HIS A 114 11.90 24.51 -13.32
N ALA A 115 12.09 25.18 -14.46
CA ALA A 115 13.39 25.33 -15.08
C ALA A 115 14.24 26.44 -14.44
N ARG A 116 13.62 27.56 -14.05
CA ARG A 116 14.32 28.76 -13.54
C ARG A 116 14.52 28.75 -12.02
N ALA A 117 13.51 28.34 -11.26
CA ALA A 117 13.51 28.45 -9.80
C ALA A 117 14.66 27.67 -9.12
N PRO A 118 15.00 26.43 -9.51
CA PRO A 118 16.13 25.71 -8.89
C PRO A 118 17.48 26.42 -9.08
N VAL A 119 17.68 27.08 -10.22
CA VAL A 119 18.90 27.85 -10.51
C VAL A 119 18.97 29.10 -9.63
N ALA A 120 17.85 29.80 -9.48
CA ALA A 120 17.75 30.96 -8.60
C ALA A 120 17.94 30.56 -7.12
N ASP A 121 17.35 29.45 -6.68
CA ASP A 121 17.47 28.95 -5.31
C ASP A 121 18.92 28.57 -4.97
N ARG A 122 19.63 27.90 -5.89
CA ARG A 122 21.06 27.62 -5.71
C ARG A 122 21.87 28.90 -5.57
N THR A 123 21.61 29.90 -6.42
CA THR A 123 22.27 31.22 -6.30
C THR A 123 21.99 31.86 -4.95
N ALA A 124 20.74 31.76 -4.46
CA ALA A 124 20.35 32.21 -3.14
C ALA A 124 21.13 31.50 -2.04
N LEU A 125 21.16 30.17 -2.04
CA LEU A 125 21.87 29.37 -1.04
C LEU A 125 23.37 29.67 -1.00
N LEU A 126 24.04 29.76 -2.15
CA LEU A 126 25.45 30.15 -2.23
C LEU A 126 25.69 31.55 -1.67
N THR A 127 24.76 32.47 -1.92
CA THR A 127 24.85 33.85 -1.42
C THR A 127 24.63 33.88 0.10
N LEU A 128 23.60 33.20 0.60
CA LEU A 128 23.33 33.06 2.03
C LEU A 128 24.53 32.45 2.77
N ARG A 129 25.17 31.42 2.21
CA ARG A 129 26.37 30.81 2.79
C ARG A 129 27.52 31.81 2.92
N LYS A 130 27.80 32.58 1.87
CA LYS A 130 28.82 33.63 1.91
C LYS A 130 28.51 34.71 2.95
N LEU A 131 27.24 35.05 3.13
CA LEU A 131 26.81 36.01 4.15
C LEU A 131 26.99 35.44 5.57
N LEU A 132 26.80 34.13 5.76
CA LEU A 132 27.05 33.43 7.03
C LEU A 132 28.55 33.23 7.31
N ASP A 133 29.39 33.17 6.28
CA ASP A 133 30.84 33.07 6.41
C ASP A 133 31.51 34.43 6.71
N ASP A 134 30.84 35.55 6.42
CA ASP A 134 31.35 36.88 6.78
C ASP A 134 31.26 37.10 8.31
N PRO A 135 32.39 37.34 9.02
CA PRO A 135 32.42 37.35 10.47
C PRO A 135 31.51 38.39 11.14
N VAL A 136 31.30 39.54 10.48
CA VAL A 136 30.51 40.64 11.05
C VAL A 136 29.04 40.39 10.80
N CYS A 137 28.68 39.99 9.58
CA CYS A 137 27.33 39.60 9.22
C CYS A 137 26.86 38.39 10.06
N ALA A 138 27.69 37.36 10.21
CA ALA A 138 27.39 36.18 11.03
C ALA A 138 27.07 36.53 12.48
N ALA A 139 27.82 37.46 13.08
CA ALA A 139 27.57 37.91 14.46
C ALA A 139 26.22 38.62 14.60
N LEU A 140 25.85 39.46 13.62
CA LEU A 140 24.55 40.14 13.60
C LEU A 140 23.40 39.15 13.35
N LEU A 141 23.57 38.22 12.41
CA LEU A 141 22.57 37.20 12.11
C LEU A 141 22.33 36.27 13.31
N ARG A 142 23.37 35.86 14.03
CA ARG A 142 23.21 35.08 15.28
C ARG A 142 22.46 35.82 16.38
N ALA A 143 22.41 37.15 16.33
CA ALA A 143 21.65 37.96 17.27
C ALA A 143 20.22 38.27 16.78
N ALA A 144 19.96 38.23 15.47
CA ALA A 144 18.72 38.71 14.86
C ALA A 144 17.85 37.61 14.22
N ALA A 145 18.44 36.51 13.77
CA ALA A 145 17.74 35.41 13.11
C ALA A 145 17.41 34.29 14.10
N GLU A 146 16.39 33.51 13.77
CA GLU A 146 16.05 32.31 14.54
C GLU A 146 17.17 31.27 14.45
N PRO A 147 17.61 30.67 15.57
CA PRO A 147 18.68 29.67 15.57
C PRO A 147 18.39 28.49 14.63
N ALA A 148 17.14 28.03 14.56
CA ALA A 148 16.72 26.93 13.71
C ALA A 148 16.91 27.24 12.21
N LEU A 149 16.63 28.48 11.78
CA LEU A 149 16.87 28.91 10.39
C LEU A 149 18.36 28.86 10.05
N LEU A 150 19.22 29.35 10.95
CA LEU A 150 20.67 29.34 10.74
C LEU A 150 21.20 27.91 10.66
N THR A 151 20.81 27.03 11.58
CA THR A 151 21.19 25.62 11.57
C THR A 151 20.75 24.92 10.29
N ARG A 152 19.51 25.16 9.83
CA ARG A 152 18.99 24.59 8.58
C ARG A 152 19.82 25.02 7.38
N LEU A 153 20.06 26.33 7.23
CA LEU A 153 20.89 26.87 6.14
C LEU A 153 22.32 26.35 6.21
N GLU A 154 22.86 26.11 7.41
CA GLU A 154 24.19 25.56 7.60
C GLU A 154 24.30 24.09 7.17
N GLN A 155 23.23 23.30 7.38
CA GLN A 155 23.15 21.87 7.05
C GLN A 155 22.67 21.60 5.62
N GLU A 156 21.95 22.53 5.01
CA GLU A 156 21.42 22.42 3.65
C GLU A 156 22.55 22.26 2.63
N SER A 157 22.52 21.16 1.88
CA SER A 157 23.52 20.85 0.86
C SER A 157 23.30 21.71 -0.38
N VAL A 158 24.37 22.27 -0.93
CA VAL A 158 24.31 23.03 -2.18
C VAL A 158 24.78 22.13 -3.34
N PRO A 159 23.93 21.85 -4.35
CA PRO A 159 24.30 21.02 -5.48
C PRO A 159 25.49 21.60 -6.28
N THR A 160 26.40 20.72 -6.70
CA THR A 160 27.47 21.08 -7.66
C THR A 160 26.88 21.33 -9.05
N GLN A 161 27.64 21.97 -9.95
CA GLN A 161 27.17 22.17 -11.33
C GLN A 161 26.95 20.82 -12.04
N GLU A 162 27.82 19.84 -11.79
CA GLU A 162 27.67 18.48 -12.32
C GLU A 162 26.36 17.83 -11.85
N GLN A 163 26.05 17.93 -10.56
CA GLN A 163 24.83 17.37 -9.97
C GLN A 163 23.57 18.01 -10.57
N LEU A 164 23.56 19.34 -10.78
CA LEU A 164 22.44 20.02 -11.45
C LEU A 164 22.24 19.56 -12.90
N GLU A 165 23.32 19.33 -13.65
CA GLU A 165 23.20 18.83 -15.03
C GLU A 165 22.68 17.39 -15.06
N LEU A 166 23.03 16.55 -14.07
CA LEU A 166 22.46 15.21 -13.92
C LEU A 166 20.96 15.27 -13.55
N GLU A 167 20.57 16.13 -12.61
CA GLU A 167 19.16 16.34 -12.23
C GLU A 167 18.31 16.87 -13.39
N LYS A 168 18.87 17.75 -14.22
CA LYS A 168 18.23 18.25 -15.43
C LYS A 168 18.03 17.14 -16.47
N GLN A 169 19.02 16.25 -16.63
CA GLN A 169 18.90 15.08 -17.50
C GLN A 169 17.84 14.12 -16.99
N GLU A 170 17.77 13.89 -15.68
CA GLU A 170 16.75 13.04 -15.05
C GLU A 170 15.36 13.62 -15.28
N THR A 171 15.19 14.93 -15.04
CA THR A 171 13.93 15.64 -15.31
C THR A 171 13.50 15.48 -16.77
N ALA A 172 14.43 15.61 -17.72
CA ALA A 172 14.13 15.43 -19.14
C ALA A 172 13.69 13.99 -19.48
N LEU A 173 14.31 12.98 -18.86
CA LEU A 173 13.91 11.58 -19.00
C LEU A 173 12.54 11.29 -18.38
N VAL A 174 12.24 11.85 -17.21
CA VAL A 174 10.93 11.72 -16.57
C VAL A 174 9.84 12.37 -17.44
N MET A 175 10.10 13.54 -18.03
CA MET A 175 9.18 14.17 -18.99
C MET A 175 9.03 13.37 -20.31
N GLU A 176 10.07 12.66 -20.74
CA GLU A 176 9.97 11.71 -21.86
C GLU A 176 9.07 10.53 -21.49
N TYR A 177 9.26 9.95 -20.31
CA TYR A 177 8.39 8.90 -19.76
C TYR A 177 6.93 9.36 -19.69
N GLN A 178 6.63 10.49 -19.08
CA GLN A 178 5.26 11.00 -18.94
C GLN A 178 4.57 11.18 -20.29
N ARG A 179 5.30 11.68 -21.31
CA ARG A 179 4.78 11.78 -22.68
C ARG A 179 4.54 10.42 -23.32
N ALA A 180 5.38 9.44 -23.02
CA ALA A 180 5.21 8.08 -23.53
C ALA A 180 4.03 7.35 -22.88
N GLU A 181 3.92 7.48 -21.56
CA GLU A 181 2.88 6.90 -20.71
C GLU A 181 1.47 7.38 -21.11
N ALA A 182 1.33 8.68 -21.39
CA ALA A 182 0.08 9.30 -21.82
C ALA A 182 -0.38 8.90 -23.24
N ARG A 183 0.45 8.21 -24.03
CA ARG A 183 0.02 7.73 -25.35
C ARG A 183 -0.89 6.52 -25.22
N GLU A 184 -2.03 6.58 -25.90
CA GLU A 184 -2.99 5.48 -25.91
C GLU A 184 -2.39 4.23 -26.59
N THR A 185 -2.20 3.17 -25.79
CA THR A 185 -1.85 1.83 -26.28
C THR A 185 -3.11 1.02 -26.52
N PHE A 186 -3.15 0.27 -27.63
CA PHE A 186 -4.29 -0.58 -27.96
C PHE A 186 -3.84 -1.90 -28.60
N VAL A 187 -4.68 -2.93 -28.47
CA VAL A 187 -4.59 -4.21 -29.19
C VAL A 187 -5.90 -4.50 -29.91
N VAL A 188 -5.91 -5.46 -30.84
CA VAL A 188 -7.14 -5.89 -31.52
C VAL A 188 -7.48 -7.31 -31.07
N ILE A 189 -8.56 -7.44 -30.30
CA ILE A 189 -9.06 -8.72 -29.78
C ILE A 189 -10.51 -8.87 -30.26
N ASN A 190 -10.85 -10.04 -30.80
CA ASN A 190 -12.16 -10.32 -31.40
C ASN A 190 -12.59 -9.28 -32.46
N GLY A 191 -11.63 -8.75 -33.23
CA GLY A 191 -11.87 -7.72 -34.25
C GLY A 191 -12.17 -6.33 -33.71
N GLN A 192 -12.10 -6.11 -32.39
CA GLN A 192 -12.33 -4.83 -31.74
C GLN A 192 -11.03 -4.24 -31.20
N ARG A 193 -10.86 -2.93 -31.39
CA ARG A 193 -9.79 -2.15 -30.76
C ARG A 193 -10.06 -2.08 -29.25
N ARG A 194 -9.12 -2.55 -28.43
CA ARG A 194 -9.20 -2.52 -26.97
C ARG A 194 -8.00 -1.77 -26.39
N THR A 195 -8.27 -0.79 -25.54
CA THR A 195 -7.31 -0.08 -24.68
C THR A 195 -7.36 -0.68 -23.26
N LEU A 196 -6.51 -0.25 -22.32
CA LEU A 196 -6.59 -0.72 -20.92
C LEU A 196 -7.98 -0.45 -20.32
N SER A 197 -8.44 0.80 -20.39
CA SER A 197 -9.77 1.21 -19.93
C SER A 197 -10.89 0.51 -20.70
N GLY A 198 -10.75 0.39 -22.02
CA GLY A 198 -11.74 -0.30 -22.87
C GLY A 198 -11.85 -1.80 -22.59
N ALA A 199 -10.74 -2.46 -22.24
CA ALA A 199 -10.73 -3.87 -21.86
C ALA A 199 -11.43 -4.07 -20.50
N GLN A 200 -11.17 -3.20 -19.53
CA GLN A 200 -11.82 -3.27 -18.21
C GLN A 200 -13.33 -3.03 -18.31
N ALA A 201 -13.75 -2.02 -19.09
CA ALA A 201 -15.16 -1.76 -19.34
C ALA A 201 -15.86 -2.95 -20.02
N ALA A 202 -15.22 -3.55 -21.02
CA ALA A 202 -15.75 -4.72 -21.73
C ALA A 202 -15.87 -5.96 -20.82
N TYR A 203 -14.90 -6.18 -19.94
CA TYR A 203 -14.97 -7.25 -18.94
C TYR A 203 -16.12 -7.02 -17.95
N ARG A 204 -16.27 -5.80 -17.41
CA ARG A 204 -17.39 -5.44 -16.53
C ARG A 204 -18.75 -5.59 -17.22
N ALA A 205 -18.84 -5.32 -18.52
CA ALA A 205 -20.04 -5.52 -19.32
C ALA A 205 -20.31 -6.98 -19.70
N GLY A 206 -19.41 -7.92 -19.38
CA GLY A 206 -19.50 -9.33 -19.75
C GLY A 206 -19.21 -9.62 -21.24
N GLU A 207 -18.63 -8.67 -21.97
CA GLU A 207 -18.23 -8.84 -23.37
C GLU A 207 -16.93 -9.64 -23.53
N LEU A 208 -16.08 -9.60 -22.51
CA LEU A 208 -14.86 -10.40 -22.43
C LEU A 208 -15.02 -11.42 -21.31
N SER A 209 -14.62 -12.66 -21.56
CA SER A 209 -14.33 -13.60 -20.48
C SER A 209 -13.13 -13.11 -19.66
N ARG A 210 -12.98 -13.62 -18.43
CA ARG A 210 -11.82 -13.30 -17.59
C ARG A 210 -10.51 -13.64 -18.30
N GLN A 211 -10.46 -14.76 -19.01
CA GLN A 211 -9.28 -15.18 -19.76
C GLN A 211 -8.94 -14.16 -20.86
N GLU A 212 -9.92 -13.80 -21.70
CA GLU A 212 -9.70 -12.81 -22.76
C GLU A 212 -9.31 -11.44 -22.20
N TYR A 213 -9.89 -11.03 -21.07
CA TYR A 213 -9.52 -9.80 -20.39
C TYR A 213 -8.05 -9.82 -19.94
N MET A 214 -7.61 -10.88 -19.27
CA MET A 214 -6.21 -11.02 -18.82
C MET A 214 -5.23 -11.11 -20.00
N GLU A 215 -5.58 -11.83 -21.07
CA GLU A 215 -4.78 -11.87 -22.31
C GLU A 215 -4.67 -10.48 -22.96
N THR A 216 -5.76 -9.70 -22.95
CA THR A 216 -5.79 -8.33 -23.47
C THR A 216 -4.89 -7.40 -22.65
N LEU A 217 -5.03 -7.42 -21.32
CA LEU A 217 -4.18 -6.62 -20.42
C LEU A 217 -2.71 -6.95 -20.62
N ARG A 218 -2.37 -8.23 -20.68
CA ARG A 218 -1.00 -8.67 -20.87
C ARG A 218 -0.41 -8.20 -22.19
N ALA A 219 -1.15 -8.29 -23.29
CA ALA A 219 -0.69 -7.80 -24.58
C ALA A 219 -0.49 -6.27 -24.58
N LEU A 220 -1.35 -5.53 -23.88
CA LEU A 220 -1.19 -4.08 -23.70
C LEU A 220 0.04 -3.73 -22.86
N TYR A 221 0.25 -4.43 -21.75
CA TYR A 221 1.41 -4.22 -20.89
C TYR A 221 2.72 -4.62 -21.57
N ALA A 222 2.75 -5.68 -22.37
CA ALA A 222 3.92 -6.05 -23.17
C ALA A 222 4.32 -4.93 -24.15
N LEU A 223 3.35 -4.35 -24.87
CA LEU A 223 3.61 -3.20 -25.77
C LEU A 223 4.10 -1.97 -25.00
N ARG A 224 3.56 -1.71 -23.81
CA ARG A 224 4.04 -0.62 -22.95
C ARG A 224 5.45 -0.92 -22.42
N ALA A 225 5.76 -2.16 -22.08
CA ALA A 225 7.07 -2.55 -21.57
C ALA A 225 8.18 -2.40 -22.62
N ASP A 226 7.91 -2.67 -23.89
CA ASP A 226 8.86 -2.43 -24.98
C ASP A 226 9.30 -0.96 -25.09
N GLU A 227 8.38 -0.02 -24.85
CA GLU A 227 8.67 1.41 -24.97
C GLU A 227 9.14 2.04 -23.65
N LEU A 228 8.37 1.83 -22.58
CA LEU A 228 8.65 2.42 -21.26
C LEU A 228 9.87 1.76 -20.62
N GLY A 229 10.12 0.48 -20.89
CA GLY A 229 11.28 -0.24 -20.38
C GLY A 229 12.61 0.38 -20.81
N GLU A 230 12.74 0.82 -22.06
CA GLU A 230 13.95 1.48 -22.56
C GLU A 230 14.20 2.84 -21.88
N ILE A 231 13.14 3.60 -21.62
CA ILE A 231 13.24 4.85 -20.84
C ILE A 231 13.67 4.53 -19.40
N TYR A 232 13.12 3.47 -18.81
CA TYR A 232 13.48 3.03 -17.46
C TYR A 232 14.96 2.64 -17.37
N LEU A 233 15.50 1.88 -18.32
CA LEU A 233 16.92 1.50 -18.33
C LEU A 233 17.84 2.73 -18.37
N ARG A 234 17.48 3.75 -19.15
CA ARG A 234 18.20 5.04 -19.19
C ARG A 234 18.11 5.79 -17.87
N LEU A 235 16.95 5.81 -17.22
CA LEU A 235 16.78 6.36 -15.87
C LEU A 235 17.66 5.62 -14.86
N VAL A 236 17.67 4.28 -14.90
CA VAL A 236 18.50 3.46 -14.00
C VAL A 236 19.98 3.75 -14.19
N ALA A 237 20.45 3.86 -15.43
CA ALA A 237 21.84 4.20 -15.73
C ALA A 237 22.22 5.60 -15.20
N LEU A 238 21.41 6.61 -15.49
CA LEU A 238 21.65 7.97 -15.01
C LEU A 238 21.63 8.06 -13.48
N ARG A 239 20.70 7.36 -12.83
CA ARG A 239 20.59 7.33 -11.37
C ARG A 239 21.80 6.67 -10.71
N LYS A 240 22.42 5.67 -11.35
CA LYS A 240 23.71 5.12 -10.90
C LYS A 240 24.81 6.19 -10.94
N GLU A 241 24.85 7.03 -11.97
CA GLU A 241 25.79 8.16 -12.05
C GLU A 241 25.50 9.22 -10.97
N ILE A 242 24.22 9.54 -10.73
CA ILE A 242 23.78 10.45 -9.65
C ILE A 242 24.27 9.97 -8.28
N ALA A 243 24.13 8.67 -7.98
CA ALA A 243 24.60 8.08 -6.73
C ALA A 243 26.13 8.14 -6.60
N GLN A 244 26.86 7.81 -7.67
CA GLN A 244 28.32 7.87 -7.71
C GLN A 244 28.84 9.30 -7.50
N SER A 245 28.19 10.32 -8.08
CA SER A 245 28.53 11.75 -7.89
C SER A 245 28.36 12.24 -6.45
N ARG A 246 27.76 11.41 -5.59
CA ARG A 246 27.48 11.67 -4.18
C ARG A 246 28.14 10.65 -3.25
N ASP A 247 29.10 9.88 -3.76
CA ASP A 247 29.87 8.87 -3.03
C ASP A 247 29.05 7.70 -2.46
N TYR A 248 27.95 7.32 -3.12
CA TYR A 248 27.14 6.15 -2.77
C TYR A 248 27.42 4.94 -3.66
N ALA A 249 27.41 3.74 -3.07
CA ALA A 249 27.68 2.48 -3.77
C ALA A 249 26.52 2.06 -4.71
N SER A 250 25.29 2.38 -4.34
CA SER A 250 24.09 2.14 -5.14
C SER A 250 23.15 3.33 -5.06
N TYR A 251 22.28 3.49 -6.06
CA TYR A 251 21.23 4.50 -5.99
C TYR A 251 20.20 4.19 -4.90
N ALA A 252 20.02 2.92 -4.52
CA ALA A 252 19.12 2.56 -3.44
C ALA A 252 19.59 3.10 -2.09
N ASP A 253 20.87 2.94 -1.78
CA ASP A 253 21.44 3.47 -0.53
C ASP A 253 21.41 5.00 -0.51
N TYR A 254 21.64 5.65 -1.66
CA TYR A 254 21.49 7.09 -1.80
C TYR A 254 20.03 7.53 -1.56
N ALA A 255 19.07 6.91 -2.25
CA ALA A 255 17.67 7.28 -2.16
C ALA A 255 17.12 7.08 -0.75
N TYR A 256 17.40 5.94 -0.12
CA TYR A 256 16.97 5.66 1.25
C TYR A 256 17.49 6.71 2.22
N ALA A 257 18.80 7.01 2.18
CA ALA A 257 19.42 7.89 3.15
C ALA A 257 19.15 9.39 2.91
N LYS A 258 19.07 9.82 1.64
CA LYS A 258 19.09 11.24 1.27
C LYS A 258 17.82 11.77 0.62
N ILE A 259 17.07 10.94 -0.08
CA ILE A 259 15.80 11.35 -0.70
C ILE A 259 14.65 11.12 0.29
N TYR A 260 14.62 9.94 0.92
CA TYR A 260 13.51 9.54 1.81
C TYR A 260 13.83 9.62 3.30
N HIS A 261 15.03 10.11 3.65
CA HIS A 261 15.47 10.35 5.04
C HIS A 261 15.23 9.17 6.00
N ARG A 262 15.45 7.95 5.52
CA ARG A 262 15.22 6.72 6.29
C ARG A 262 16.34 6.49 7.29
N ASP A 263 15.95 6.09 8.49
CA ASP A 263 16.85 5.60 9.55
C ASP A 263 17.06 4.08 9.48
N TYR A 264 16.73 3.48 8.34
CA TYR A 264 16.95 2.07 8.01
C TYR A 264 17.53 1.94 6.59
N THR A 265 18.20 0.82 6.34
CA THR A 265 18.91 0.55 5.08
C THR A 265 18.13 -0.35 4.14
N SER A 266 18.58 -0.45 2.90
CA SER A 266 18.08 -1.45 1.93
C SER A 266 18.23 -2.90 2.43
N ALA A 267 19.20 -3.16 3.31
CA ALA A 267 19.40 -4.44 3.96
C ALA A 267 18.34 -4.70 5.06
N ASP A 268 18.01 -3.69 5.87
CA ASP A 268 16.91 -3.79 6.85
C ASP A 268 15.57 -4.02 6.15
N ALA A 269 15.33 -3.30 5.04
CA ALA A 269 14.15 -3.52 4.19
C ALA A 269 14.09 -4.95 3.66
N SER A 270 15.23 -5.57 3.33
CA SER A 270 15.24 -6.97 2.90
C SER A 270 14.76 -7.94 3.99
N VAL A 271 15.08 -7.68 5.26
CA VAL A 271 14.57 -8.50 6.38
C VAL A 271 13.06 -8.34 6.52
N PHE A 272 12.57 -7.10 6.42
CA PHE A 272 11.13 -6.80 6.42
C PHE A 272 10.40 -7.50 5.26
N ARG A 273 10.94 -7.40 4.03
CA ARG A 273 10.36 -8.03 2.83
C ARG A 273 10.19 -9.53 2.97
N GLU A 274 11.19 -10.22 3.52
CA GLU A 274 11.08 -11.68 3.77
C GLU A 274 10.01 -11.99 4.81
N ALA A 275 9.94 -11.23 5.91
CA ALA A 275 8.88 -11.40 6.91
C ALA A 275 7.47 -11.18 6.31
N VAL A 276 7.31 -10.17 5.44
CA VAL A 276 6.05 -9.91 4.71
C VAL A 276 5.67 -11.09 3.82
N LYS A 277 6.61 -11.64 3.04
CA LYS A 277 6.36 -12.82 2.19
C LYS A 277 5.87 -14.02 2.99
N THR A 278 6.50 -14.27 4.15
CA THR A 278 6.17 -15.44 4.97
C THR A 278 4.88 -15.27 5.75
N GLU A 279 4.66 -14.11 6.36
CA GLU A 279 3.61 -13.93 7.38
C GLU A 279 2.34 -13.25 6.84
N LEU A 280 2.46 -12.30 5.90
CA LEU A 280 1.34 -11.44 5.47
C LEU A 280 0.78 -11.80 4.10
N VAL A 281 1.61 -12.26 3.15
CA VAL A 281 1.15 -12.69 1.82
C VAL A 281 0.11 -13.83 1.88
N PRO A 282 0.21 -14.83 2.77
CA PRO A 282 -0.85 -15.84 2.91
C PRO A 282 -2.23 -15.24 3.28
N LEU A 283 -2.25 -14.20 4.14
CA LEU A 283 -3.47 -13.50 4.50
C LEU A 283 -4.05 -12.71 3.32
N LEU A 284 -3.18 -12.04 2.53
CA LEU A 284 -3.59 -11.35 1.31
C LEU A 284 -4.24 -12.29 0.30
N ARG A 285 -3.64 -13.47 0.07
CA ARG A 285 -4.21 -14.50 -0.82
C ARG A 285 -5.60 -14.91 -0.36
N THR A 286 -5.77 -15.12 0.94
CA THR A 286 -7.05 -15.49 1.54
C THR A 286 -8.12 -14.40 1.32
N LEU A 287 -7.77 -13.13 1.54
CA LEU A 287 -8.71 -12.02 1.33
C LEU A 287 -9.06 -11.80 -0.14
N ARG A 288 -8.10 -11.90 -1.06
CA ARG A 288 -8.37 -11.79 -2.50
C ARG A 288 -9.34 -12.86 -2.97
N GLU A 289 -9.22 -14.07 -2.45
CA GLU A 289 -10.17 -15.14 -2.73
C GLU A 289 -11.53 -14.87 -2.11
N ALA A 290 -11.59 -14.39 -0.85
CA ALA A 290 -12.84 -13.98 -0.23
C ALA A 290 -13.56 -12.86 -1.01
N GLN A 291 -12.81 -11.86 -1.50
CA GLN A 291 -13.33 -10.82 -2.39
C GLN A 291 -13.88 -11.43 -3.68
N ARG A 292 -13.13 -12.34 -4.32
CA ARG A 292 -13.57 -13.05 -5.55
C ARG A 292 -14.87 -13.82 -5.34
N LEU A 293 -15.07 -14.36 -4.14
CA LEU A 293 -16.27 -15.11 -3.76
C LEU A 293 -17.43 -14.22 -3.32
N GLY A 294 -17.21 -12.90 -3.23
CA GLY A 294 -18.23 -11.93 -2.88
C GLY A 294 -18.49 -11.78 -1.38
N TYR A 295 -17.55 -12.19 -0.51
CA TYR A 295 -17.64 -11.88 0.93
C TYR A 295 -17.61 -10.37 1.19
N PHE A 296 -16.88 -9.65 0.33
CA PHE A 296 -16.89 -8.21 0.23
C PHE A 296 -16.59 -7.81 -1.22
N ALA A 297 -16.96 -6.59 -1.57
CA ALA A 297 -16.73 -5.97 -2.87
C ALA A 297 -16.42 -4.48 -2.69
N ASP A 298 -15.94 -3.87 -3.77
CA ASP A 298 -15.65 -2.43 -3.81
C ASP A 298 -16.96 -1.65 -3.62
N GLY A 299 -17.03 -0.88 -2.54
CA GLY A 299 -18.22 -0.12 -2.22
C GLY A 299 -18.44 1.06 -3.19
N GLN A 300 -19.71 1.41 -3.38
CA GLN A 300 -20.13 2.41 -4.39
C GLN A 300 -20.97 3.53 -3.77
N ARG A 301 -21.10 3.56 -2.44
CA ARG A 301 -21.93 4.53 -1.71
C ARG A 301 -21.62 5.98 -2.05
N TYR A 302 -20.35 6.30 -2.28
CA TYR A 302 -19.89 7.66 -2.59
C TYR A 302 -19.62 7.91 -4.09
N ASP A 303 -20.04 6.99 -4.95
CA ASP A 303 -19.87 7.15 -6.39
C ASP A 303 -20.65 8.38 -6.91
N GLY A 304 -19.96 9.22 -7.67
CA GLY A 304 -20.52 10.46 -8.23
C GLY A 304 -20.94 11.53 -7.22
N CYS A 305 -20.58 11.41 -5.94
CA CYS A 305 -20.86 12.43 -4.93
C CYS A 305 -19.98 13.68 -5.12
N ASP A 306 -20.55 14.86 -4.80
CA ASP A 306 -19.82 16.14 -4.77
C ASP A 306 -18.91 16.26 -3.54
N GLU A 307 -18.01 17.24 -3.54
CA GLU A 307 -17.06 17.45 -2.46
C GLU A 307 -17.77 17.64 -1.11
N SER A 308 -18.80 18.49 -1.10
CA SER A 308 -19.59 18.80 0.09
C SER A 308 -20.17 17.54 0.74
N THR A 309 -20.64 16.57 -0.06
CA THR A 309 -21.19 15.30 0.43
C THR A 309 -20.10 14.44 1.09
N LEU A 310 -18.91 14.36 0.50
CA LEU A 310 -17.79 13.60 1.06
C LEU A 310 -17.32 14.20 2.38
N LEU A 311 -17.11 15.52 2.40
CA LEU A 311 -16.69 16.22 3.59
C LEU A 311 -17.74 16.14 4.70
N GLY A 312 -19.02 16.23 4.33
CA GLY A 312 -20.15 16.03 5.24
C GLY A 312 -20.25 14.62 5.81
N ALA A 313 -19.76 13.60 5.10
CA ALA A 313 -19.71 12.23 5.60
C ALA A 313 -18.60 12.01 6.62
N ILE A 314 -17.41 12.60 6.41
CA ILE A 314 -16.25 12.46 7.30
C ILE A 314 -16.43 13.28 8.57
N ALA A 315 -16.94 14.52 8.47
CA ALA A 315 -16.96 15.49 9.56
C ALA A 315 -17.53 14.96 10.89
N PRO A 316 -18.63 14.18 10.93
CA PRO A 316 -19.18 13.67 12.18
C PRO A 316 -18.28 12.64 12.90
N CYS A 317 -17.35 12.02 12.18
CA CYS A 317 -16.46 10.99 12.73
C CYS A 317 -15.28 11.61 13.50
N LEU A 318 -14.76 12.75 13.03
CA LEU A 318 -13.51 13.32 13.52
C LEU A 318 -13.52 13.69 15.02
N PRO A 319 -14.57 14.30 15.61
CA PRO A 319 -14.59 14.60 17.04
C PRO A 319 -14.56 13.35 17.93
N GLY A 320 -14.97 12.19 17.40
CA GLY A 320 -14.85 10.90 18.08
C GLY A 320 -13.45 10.30 18.01
N ILE A 321 -12.59 10.79 17.10
CA ILE A 321 -11.18 10.44 17.00
C ILE A 321 -10.37 11.42 17.87
N SER A 322 -10.43 12.72 17.55
CA SER A 322 -9.89 13.81 18.36
C SER A 322 -10.44 15.19 17.95
N ASN A 323 -10.44 16.13 18.90
CA ASN A 323 -10.83 17.53 18.63
C ASN A 323 -9.82 18.22 17.73
N GLU A 324 -8.54 17.88 17.85
CA GLU A 324 -7.48 18.39 17.00
C GLU A 324 -7.80 18.09 15.52
N LEU A 325 -8.12 16.84 15.18
CA LEU A 325 -8.53 16.51 13.81
C LEU A 325 -9.81 17.24 13.37
N ALA A 326 -10.77 17.44 14.27
CA ALA A 326 -11.98 18.19 13.96
C ALA A 326 -11.68 19.68 13.69
N ASP A 327 -10.79 20.30 14.46
CA ASP A 327 -10.37 21.69 14.31
C ASP A 327 -9.58 21.89 13.02
N ALA A 328 -8.64 21.00 12.70
CA ALA A 328 -7.89 21.03 11.44
C ALA A 328 -8.82 20.88 10.23
N PHE A 329 -9.84 20.03 10.33
CA PHE A 329 -10.85 19.86 9.27
C PHE A 329 -11.74 21.09 9.10
N ALA A 330 -12.11 21.76 10.20
CA ALA A 330 -12.84 23.02 10.16
C ALA A 330 -11.99 24.11 9.50
N TYR A 331 -10.73 24.25 9.90
CA TYR A 331 -9.79 25.20 9.31
C TYR A 331 -9.61 25.00 7.80
N MET A 332 -9.44 23.75 7.35
CA MET A 332 -9.35 23.39 5.93
C MET A 332 -10.55 23.93 5.14
N ARG A 333 -11.76 23.73 5.68
CA ARG A 333 -13.01 24.13 5.03
C ARG A 333 -13.24 25.64 5.07
N ASP A 334 -12.95 26.27 6.20
CA ASP A 334 -13.16 27.70 6.40
C ASP A 334 -12.21 28.55 5.56
N CYS A 335 -11.04 28.00 5.19
CA CYS A 335 -10.02 28.66 4.36
C CYS A 335 -10.00 28.21 2.88
N ASP A 336 -10.92 27.33 2.45
CA ASP A 336 -11.01 26.80 1.08
C ASP A 336 -9.73 26.08 0.62
N LEU A 337 -9.18 25.20 1.47
CA LEU A 337 -7.88 24.53 1.30
C LEU A 337 -7.96 23.10 0.76
N ILE A 338 -9.00 22.83 0.01
CA ILE A 338 -9.23 21.54 -0.62
C ILE A 338 -9.86 21.74 -1.99
N ASP A 339 -9.46 20.89 -2.94
CA ASP A 339 -10.14 20.70 -4.21
C ASP A 339 -10.25 19.21 -4.52
N ALA A 340 -11.33 18.61 -4.02
CA ALA A 340 -11.77 17.25 -4.31
C ALA A 340 -12.95 17.21 -5.29
N GLU A 341 -13.30 18.34 -5.93
CA GLU A 341 -14.36 18.37 -6.94
C GLU A 341 -14.00 17.59 -8.21
N TYR A 342 -15.01 17.02 -8.86
CA TYR A 342 -14.79 16.30 -10.12
C TYR A 342 -14.47 17.27 -11.26
N SER A 343 -13.43 16.95 -12.02
CA SER A 343 -13.10 17.64 -13.27
C SER A 343 -12.39 16.70 -14.25
N GLU A 344 -12.82 16.70 -15.51
CA GLU A 344 -12.16 15.98 -16.60
C GLU A 344 -10.77 16.55 -16.91
N LYS A 345 -10.54 17.83 -16.61
CA LYS A 345 -9.25 18.51 -16.86
C LYS A 345 -8.16 18.11 -15.87
N LYS A 346 -8.53 17.70 -14.65
CA LYS A 346 -7.58 17.34 -13.60
C LYS A 346 -6.69 16.19 -14.04
N LEU A 347 -5.38 16.32 -13.84
CA LEU A 347 -4.42 15.23 -14.01
C LEU A 347 -4.67 14.10 -13.00
N PRO A 348 -4.25 12.86 -13.31
CA PRO A 348 -4.48 11.70 -12.45
C PRO A 348 -3.53 11.66 -11.24
N ALA A 349 -3.68 12.61 -10.32
CA ALA A 349 -2.91 12.70 -9.08
C ALA A 349 -3.76 13.30 -7.95
N SER A 350 -3.54 12.78 -6.75
CA SER A 350 -3.99 13.37 -5.49
C SER A 350 -2.76 13.63 -4.64
N PHE A 351 -2.71 14.76 -3.94
CA PHE A 351 -1.62 15.11 -3.06
C PHE A 351 -1.98 16.25 -2.11
N THR A 352 -1.20 16.37 -1.04
CA THR A 352 -1.19 17.50 -0.14
C THR A 352 0.09 18.30 -0.32
N SER A 353 -0.03 19.61 -0.54
CA SER A 353 1.11 20.51 -0.74
C SER A 353 1.15 21.61 0.31
N PHE A 354 2.33 21.94 0.81
CA PHE A 354 2.51 23.00 1.81
C PHE A 354 2.89 24.34 1.17
N LEU A 355 2.11 25.38 1.46
CA LEU A 355 2.31 26.75 0.97
C LEU A 355 3.11 27.55 2.00
N SER A 356 4.45 27.48 1.92
CA SER A 356 5.36 27.99 2.96
C SER A 356 5.15 29.45 3.37
N GLY A 357 4.82 30.33 2.43
CA GLY A 357 4.68 31.78 2.64
C GLY A 357 3.42 32.17 3.42
N ILE A 358 2.42 31.29 3.45
CA ILE A 358 1.20 31.47 4.23
C ILE A 358 1.10 30.48 5.40
N GLY A 359 1.99 29.49 5.46
CA GLY A 359 2.07 28.52 6.55
C GLY A 359 0.89 27.54 6.56
N ALA A 360 0.38 27.15 5.39
CA ALA A 360 -0.81 26.30 5.30
C ALA A 360 -0.70 25.19 4.25
N PRO A 361 -1.20 23.98 4.54
CA PRO A 361 -1.36 22.92 3.55
C PRO A 361 -2.56 23.16 2.62
N TYR A 362 -2.56 22.49 1.47
CA TYR A 362 -3.64 22.45 0.49
C TYR A 362 -3.79 21.05 -0.07
N ILE A 363 -5.02 20.54 -0.15
CA ILE A 363 -5.33 19.21 -0.70
C ILE A 363 -5.85 19.35 -2.12
N LEU A 364 -5.30 18.56 -3.05
CA LEU A 364 -5.89 18.31 -4.35
C LEU A 364 -6.22 16.82 -4.47
N CYS A 365 -7.47 16.48 -4.78
CA CYS A 365 -7.86 15.09 -5.06
C CYS A 365 -8.36 14.95 -6.49
N LYS A 366 -7.87 13.92 -7.20
CA LYS A 366 -8.50 13.42 -8.42
C LYS A 366 -9.57 12.40 -8.07
N ARG A 367 -10.75 12.56 -8.66
CA ARG A 367 -11.91 11.67 -8.51
C ARG A 367 -11.92 10.57 -9.57
N TYR A 368 -12.11 9.33 -9.12
CA TYR A 368 -12.20 8.12 -9.95
C TYR A 368 -13.53 7.36 -9.78
N GLY A 369 -14.34 7.71 -8.77
CA GLY A 369 -15.62 7.08 -8.45
C GLY A 369 -15.55 6.09 -7.29
N GLY A 370 -16.71 5.63 -6.83
CA GLY A 370 -16.85 4.65 -5.73
C GLY A 370 -16.48 5.18 -4.34
N ASN A 371 -16.14 4.27 -3.42
CA ASN A 371 -15.74 4.62 -2.05
C ASN A 371 -14.27 5.05 -1.91
N GLY A 372 -13.37 4.63 -2.83
CA GLY A 372 -11.95 5.02 -2.82
C GLY A 372 -11.74 6.53 -2.97
N ASP A 373 -12.74 7.19 -3.53
CA ASP A 373 -12.90 8.61 -3.64
C ASP A 373 -13.01 9.31 -2.26
N LEU A 374 -13.72 8.70 -1.29
CA LEU A 374 -13.76 9.17 0.10
C LEU A 374 -12.44 8.87 0.82
N GLU A 375 -11.89 7.68 0.60
CA GLU A 375 -10.63 7.22 1.20
C GLU A 375 -9.48 8.15 0.81
N THR A 376 -9.40 8.55 -0.47
CA THR A 376 -8.43 9.54 -0.96
C THR A 376 -8.52 10.86 -0.19
N VAL A 377 -9.74 11.36 0.10
CA VAL A 377 -9.90 12.59 0.89
C VAL A 377 -9.39 12.39 2.32
N VAL A 378 -9.66 11.23 2.93
CA VAL A 378 -9.15 10.89 4.27
C VAL A 378 -7.63 10.78 4.29
N HIS A 379 -7.04 10.14 3.27
CA HIS A 379 -5.60 9.99 3.07
C HIS A 379 -4.91 11.36 3.07
N GLU A 380 -5.34 12.24 2.17
CA GLU A 380 -4.78 13.58 2.04
C GLU A 380 -5.04 14.45 3.28
N PHE A 381 -6.20 14.30 3.91
CA PHE A 381 -6.48 14.98 5.17
C PHE A 381 -5.54 14.56 6.31
N GLY A 382 -5.07 13.30 6.32
CA GLY A 382 -4.03 12.85 7.23
C GLY A 382 -2.75 13.68 7.11
N HIS A 383 -2.23 13.86 5.89
CA HIS A 383 -1.09 14.74 5.64
C HIS A 383 -1.39 16.20 6.01
N PHE A 384 -2.55 16.71 5.59
CA PHE A 384 -2.96 18.10 5.88
C PHE A 384 -2.97 18.38 7.38
N SER A 385 -3.55 17.48 8.17
CA SER A 385 -3.62 17.65 9.62
C SER A 385 -2.22 17.63 10.26
N ALA A 386 -1.33 16.73 9.81
CA ALA A 386 0.04 16.69 10.28
C ALA A 386 0.81 18.00 9.99
N PHE A 387 0.64 18.57 8.79
CA PHE A 387 1.22 19.87 8.43
C PHE A 387 0.69 21.01 9.30
N CYS A 388 -0.62 21.03 9.60
CA CYS A 388 -1.21 22.00 10.52
C CYS A 388 -0.59 21.95 11.92
N TYR A 389 -0.07 20.77 12.30
CA TYR A 389 0.52 20.50 13.60
C TYR A 389 2.05 20.48 13.61
N GLY A 390 2.67 21.19 12.68
CA GLY A 390 4.10 21.50 12.73
C GLY A 390 5.02 20.46 12.12
N VAL A 391 4.48 19.39 11.52
CA VAL A 391 5.29 18.51 10.65
C VAL A 391 5.72 19.33 9.43
N GLN A 392 7.02 19.48 9.21
CA GLN A 392 7.57 20.27 8.08
C GLN A 392 8.59 19.50 7.26
N SER A 393 9.19 18.46 7.85
CA SER A 393 10.20 17.62 7.23
C SER A 393 10.23 16.28 7.94
N GLY A 394 10.66 15.23 7.25
CA GLY A 394 10.74 13.90 7.84
C GLY A 394 10.98 12.84 6.78
N SER A 395 10.92 11.59 7.22
CA SER A 395 10.89 10.47 6.29
C SER A 395 9.54 10.37 5.62
N TYR A 396 9.54 10.04 4.32
CA TYR A 396 8.31 9.80 3.57
C TYR A 396 7.51 8.62 4.16
N ASP A 397 8.19 7.64 4.75
CA ASP A 397 7.58 6.54 5.51
C ASP A 397 6.71 7.07 6.66
N ALA A 398 7.17 8.11 7.36
CA ALA A 398 6.39 8.75 8.42
C ALA A 398 5.21 9.55 7.85
N PHE A 399 5.39 10.20 6.71
CA PHE A 399 4.31 10.93 6.05
C PHE A 399 3.15 10.02 5.68
N GLU A 400 3.43 8.82 5.16
CA GLU A 400 2.42 7.83 4.85
C GLU A 400 1.74 7.22 6.10
N VAL A 401 2.38 7.24 7.27
CA VAL A 401 1.69 6.89 8.53
C VAL A 401 0.63 7.94 8.87
N HIS A 402 0.85 9.22 8.55
CA HIS A 402 -0.16 10.26 8.80
C HIS A 402 -1.43 9.99 7.98
N SER A 403 -1.29 9.59 6.72
CA SER A 403 -2.41 9.32 5.82
C SER A 403 -3.08 7.97 6.11
N GLN A 404 -2.38 6.86 5.91
CA GLN A 404 -2.94 5.52 6.11
C GLN A 404 -3.31 5.23 7.58
N GLY A 405 -2.58 5.83 8.53
CA GLY A 405 -2.94 5.76 9.94
C GLY A 405 -4.29 6.43 10.23
N LEU A 406 -4.59 7.55 9.57
CA LEU A 406 -5.90 8.19 9.72
C LEU A 406 -7.01 7.37 9.03
N GLU A 407 -6.74 6.77 7.87
CA GLU A 407 -7.67 5.83 7.24
C GLU A 407 -8.07 4.70 8.20
N ALA A 408 -7.11 4.10 8.90
CA ALA A 408 -7.37 3.07 9.90
C ALA A 408 -8.24 3.55 11.07
N LEU A 409 -8.05 4.79 11.53
CA LEU A 409 -8.89 5.36 12.59
C LEU A 409 -10.31 5.64 12.08
N VAL A 410 -10.44 6.23 10.89
CA VAL A 410 -11.74 6.52 10.26
C VAL A 410 -12.50 5.23 9.92
N LEU A 411 -11.81 4.13 9.60
CA LEU A 411 -12.42 2.82 9.39
C LEU A 411 -13.14 2.31 10.65
N SER A 412 -12.74 2.75 11.84
CA SER A 412 -13.45 2.44 13.10
C SER A 412 -14.85 3.07 13.15
N CYS A 413 -15.13 4.07 12.30
CA CYS A 413 -16.43 4.70 12.10
C CYS A 413 -17.23 4.11 10.93
N ALA A 414 -16.80 2.97 10.37
CA ALA A 414 -17.37 2.41 9.15
C ALA A 414 -18.90 2.22 9.17
N ASP A 415 -19.49 1.84 10.31
CA ASP A 415 -20.95 1.64 10.39
C ASP A 415 -21.73 2.95 10.14
N SER A 416 -21.19 4.09 10.59
CA SER A 416 -21.79 5.40 10.35
C SER A 416 -21.57 5.86 8.91
N LEU A 417 -20.37 5.62 8.38
CA LEU A 417 -19.98 6.06 7.04
C LEU A 417 -20.65 5.24 5.94
N TYR A 418 -20.71 3.93 6.11
CA TYR A 418 -21.06 3.00 5.03
C TYR A 418 -22.34 2.21 5.29
N GLY A 419 -22.93 2.27 6.49
CA GLY A 419 -24.20 1.61 6.83
C GLY A 419 -24.14 0.11 6.51
N ASP A 420 -25.07 -0.37 5.68
CA ASP A 420 -25.12 -1.78 5.28
C ASP A 420 -23.87 -2.25 4.50
N GLU A 421 -23.11 -1.34 3.88
CA GLU A 421 -21.83 -1.64 3.21
C GLU A 421 -20.64 -1.72 4.19
N ALA A 422 -20.80 -1.39 5.47
CA ALA A 422 -19.69 -1.25 6.41
C ALA A 422 -18.83 -2.51 6.58
N ARG A 423 -19.44 -3.70 6.62
CA ARG A 423 -18.68 -4.96 6.64
C ARG A 423 -17.86 -5.13 5.35
N SER A 424 -18.47 -4.87 4.19
CA SER A 424 -17.79 -4.98 2.90
C SER A 424 -16.60 -4.00 2.84
N GLN A 425 -16.81 -2.79 3.32
CA GLN A 425 -15.77 -1.76 3.36
C GLN A 425 -14.63 -2.10 4.32
N ARG A 426 -14.90 -2.71 5.47
CA ARG A 426 -13.85 -3.27 6.33
C ARG A 426 -13.06 -4.34 5.60
N GLY A 427 -13.73 -5.27 4.91
CA GLY A 427 -13.05 -6.28 4.08
C GLY A 427 -12.15 -5.66 3.02
N HIS A 428 -12.64 -4.63 2.32
CA HIS A 428 -11.90 -3.89 1.30
C HIS A 428 -10.65 -3.22 1.89
N ALA A 429 -10.82 -2.36 2.91
CA ALA A 429 -9.70 -1.64 3.52
C ALA A 429 -8.66 -2.57 4.15
N LEU A 430 -9.09 -3.66 4.82
CA LEU A 430 -8.17 -4.61 5.41
C LEU A 430 -7.40 -5.43 4.35
N CYS A 431 -8.04 -5.71 3.22
CA CYS A 431 -7.36 -6.31 2.07
C CYS A 431 -6.38 -5.33 1.42
N ASP A 432 -6.74 -4.04 1.36
CA ASP A 432 -5.92 -3.02 0.75
C ASP A 432 -4.64 -2.76 1.55
N PHE A 433 -4.69 -2.66 2.88
CA PHE A 433 -3.47 -2.56 3.70
C PHE A 433 -2.49 -3.72 3.47
N LEU A 434 -2.99 -4.96 3.35
CA LEU A 434 -2.16 -6.12 3.02
C LEU A 434 -1.62 -6.05 1.58
N TYR A 435 -2.44 -5.59 0.63
CA TYR A 435 -2.03 -5.40 -0.75
C TYR A 435 -0.94 -4.34 -0.87
N LEU A 436 -1.11 -3.17 -0.26
CA LEU A 436 -0.13 -2.08 -0.24
C LEU A 436 1.17 -2.53 0.42
N THR A 437 1.10 -3.35 1.49
CA THR A 437 2.28 -3.96 2.10
C THR A 437 3.03 -4.88 1.12
N ALA A 438 2.32 -5.81 0.47
CA ALA A 438 2.93 -6.73 -0.48
C ALA A 438 3.46 -6.02 -1.74
N ALA A 439 2.70 -5.08 -2.29
CA ALA A 439 3.07 -4.31 -3.48
C ALA A 439 4.25 -3.36 -3.21
N GLY A 440 4.25 -2.64 -2.09
CA GLY A 440 5.37 -1.82 -1.62
C GLY A 440 6.67 -2.60 -1.55
N CYS A 441 6.64 -3.78 -0.92
CA CYS A 441 7.77 -4.69 -0.85
C CYS A 441 8.21 -5.23 -2.23
N CYS A 442 7.26 -5.66 -3.07
CA CYS A 442 7.53 -6.20 -4.40
C CYS A 442 8.26 -5.20 -5.29
N TRP A 443 7.73 -3.97 -5.39
CA TRP A 443 8.27 -2.96 -6.29
C TRP A 443 9.56 -2.32 -5.77
N ASP A 444 9.76 -2.27 -4.46
CA ASP A 444 11.05 -1.92 -3.87
C ASP A 444 12.12 -2.96 -4.18
N GLU A 445 11.80 -4.26 -4.02
CA GLU A 445 12.75 -5.35 -4.32
C GLU A 445 13.15 -5.38 -5.79
N LEU A 446 12.20 -5.17 -6.71
CA LEU A 446 12.47 -5.07 -8.15
C LEU A 446 13.41 -3.89 -8.47
N GLN A 447 13.21 -2.75 -7.81
CA GLN A 447 14.05 -1.57 -8.00
C GLN A 447 15.44 -1.76 -7.41
N CYS A 448 15.57 -2.35 -6.20
CA CYS A 448 16.88 -2.73 -5.65
C CYS A 448 17.64 -3.66 -6.59
N TYR A 449 16.96 -4.63 -7.20
CA TYR A 449 17.53 -5.50 -8.23
C TYR A 449 18.02 -4.68 -9.46
N ALA A 450 17.20 -3.76 -9.97
CA ALA A 450 17.55 -2.94 -11.12
C ALA A 450 18.79 -2.07 -10.87
N TYR A 451 18.90 -1.45 -9.69
CA TYR A 451 20.01 -0.56 -9.34
C TYR A 451 21.31 -1.29 -8.99
N THR A 452 21.27 -2.60 -8.73
CA THR A 452 22.47 -3.40 -8.40
C THR A 452 22.93 -4.31 -9.54
N THR A 453 22.09 -4.53 -10.55
CA THR A 453 22.42 -5.35 -11.73
C THR A 453 23.29 -4.56 -12.73
N PRO A 454 24.49 -5.02 -13.11
CA PRO A 454 25.40 -4.28 -13.99
C PRO A 454 24.92 -4.12 -15.45
N GLU A 455 24.45 -5.21 -16.06
CA GLU A 455 23.97 -5.26 -17.45
C GLU A 455 22.48 -5.62 -17.46
N LEU A 456 21.63 -4.66 -17.11
CA LEU A 456 20.18 -4.86 -16.98
C LEU A 456 19.48 -4.72 -18.33
N SER A 457 18.63 -5.69 -18.69
CA SER A 457 17.72 -5.62 -19.84
C SER A 457 16.25 -5.55 -19.42
N VAL A 458 15.36 -5.16 -20.34
CA VAL A 458 13.90 -5.18 -20.12
C VAL A 458 13.41 -6.62 -19.86
N ASP A 459 13.96 -7.62 -20.55
CA ASP A 459 13.62 -9.03 -20.33
C ASP A 459 14.01 -9.52 -18.93
N ASP A 460 15.11 -9.02 -18.37
CA ASP A 460 15.51 -9.33 -17.00
C ASP A 460 14.53 -8.74 -15.98
N LEU A 461 14.06 -7.51 -16.22
CA LEU A 461 13.01 -6.89 -15.41
C LEU A 461 11.70 -7.65 -15.50
N ASN A 462 11.26 -8.05 -16.70
CA ASN A 462 10.02 -8.80 -16.89
C ASN A 462 10.05 -10.16 -16.19
N ARG A 463 11.21 -10.85 -16.25
CA ARG A 463 11.40 -12.13 -15.56
C ARG A 463 11.47 -11.96 -14.05
N LYS A 464 12.18 -10.94 -13.57
CA LYS A 464 12.27 -10.67 -12.13
C LYS A 464 10.92 -10.20 -11.57
N SER A 465 10.17 -9.40 -12.32
CA SER A 465 8.80 -9.00 -11.97
C SER A 465 7.90 -10.22 -11.81
N ALA A 466 7.99 -11.19 -12.74
CA ALA A 466 7.20 -12.43 -12.67
C ALA A 466 7.52 -13.25 -11.41
N GLU A 467 8.80 -13.40 -11.09
CA GLU A 467 9.27 -14.07 -9.87
C GLU A 467 8.74 -13.37 -8.60
N LEU A 468 8.91 -12.05 -8.52
CA LEU A 468 8.54 -11.28 -7.33
C LEU A 468 7.04 -11.20 -7.15
N THR A 469 6.30 -10.84 -8.18
CA THR A 469 4.84 -10.73 -8.08
C THR A 469 4.20 -12.07 -7.69
N ALA A 470 4.77 -13.21 -8.11
CA ALA A 470 4.29 -14.52 -7.67
C ALA A 470 4.59 -14.74 -6.17
N ALA A 471 5.81 -14.43 -5.74
CA ALA A 471 6.23 -14.53 -4.35
C ALA A 471 5.39 -13.64 -3.41
N TYR A 472 4.96 -12.46 -3.87
CA TYR A 472 4.11 -11.54 -3.11
C TYR A 472 2.60 -11.76 -3.31
N GLY A 473 2.19 -12.77 -4.06
CA GLY A 473 0.76 -13.07 -4.30
C GLY A 473 0.04 -12.01 -5.14
N LEU A 474 0.77 -11.27 -5.98
CA LEU A 474 0.28 -10.15 -6.79
C LEU A 474 -0.12 -10.58 -8.21
N THR A 475 0.46 -11.63 -8.78
CA THR A 475 0.28 -12.00 -10.20
C THR A 475 -0.71 -13.13 -10.48
N SER A 476 -1.13 -13.12 -11.75
CA SER A 476 -1.43 -14.29 -12.58
C SER A 476 -0.34 -14.37 -13.65
N LEU A 477 0.57 -15.35 -13.58
CA LEU A 477 1.61 -15.57 -14.61
C LEU A 477 0.96 -15.81 -15.99
N GLY A 478 1.55 -15.23 -17.04
CA GLY A 478 1.17 -15.55 -18.42
C GLY A 478 1.89 -16.78 -18.98
N PRO A 479 1.44 -17.35 -20.12
CA PRO A 479 2.02 -18.56 -20.71
C PRO A 479 3.52 -18.52 -21.08
N ASP A 480 4.16 -17.35 -21.20
CA ASP A 480 5.63 -17.24 -21.38
C ASP A 480 6.41 -17.12 -20.07
N GLY A 481 5.73 -17.10 -18.92
CA GLY A 481 6.35 -16.95 -17.60
C GLY A 481 6.88 -15.53 -17.30
N LEU A 482 6.45 -14.50 -18.04
CA LEU A 482 6.83 -13.11 -17.85
C LEU A 482 5.69 -12.25 -17.29
N ASP A 483 6.06 -11.17 -16.61
CA ASP A 483 5.16 -10.14 -16.11
C ASP A 483 5.64 -8.77 -16.59
N TYR A 484 4.74 -8.04 -17.22
CA TYR A 484 4.98 -6.72 -17.81
C TYR A 484 4.34 -5.59 -17.00
N SER A 485 3.58 -5.91 -15.95
CA SER A 485 2.76 -4.94 -15.22
C SER A 485 3.58 -3.90 -14.43
N TRP A 486 4.86 -4.17 -14.17
CA TRP A 486 5.75 -3.25 -13.46
C TRP A 486 5.87 -1.87 -14.12
N VAL A 487 5.64 -1.76 -15.44
CA VAL A 487 5.68 -0.47 -16.15
C VAL A 487 4.47 0.42 -15.87
N ASP A 488 3.41 -0.14 -15.27
CA ASP A 488 2.23 0.60 -14.82
C ASP A 488 2.46 1.26 -13.44
N VAL A 489 3.53 0.88 -12.74
CA VAL A 489 3.92 1.48 -11.47
C VAL A 489 4.65 2.79 -11.75
N THR A 490 3.89 3.86 -11.90
CA THR A 490 4.37 5.20 -12.28
C THR A 490 5.50 5.73 -11.38
N HIS A 491 5.41 5.44 -10.08
CA HIS A 491 6.42 5.82 -9.09
C HIS A 491 7.81 5.24 -9.37
N SER A 492 7.93 4.08 -10.03
CA SER A 492 9.25 3.54 -10.43
C SER A 492 10.02 4.51 -11.34
N PHE A 493 9.28 5.30 -12.13
CA PHE A 493 9.86 6.29 -13.04
C PHE A 493 10.02 7.65 -12.37
N THR A 494 9.01 8.11 -11.63
CA THR A 494 8.96 9.50 -11.11
C THR A 494 9.57 9.65 -9.71
N SER A 495 9.41 8.65 -8.83
CA SER A 495 9.83 8.65 -7.42
C SER A 495 10.37 7.26 -7.03
N PRO A 496 11.54 6.87 -7.57
CA PRO A 496 12.07 5.50 -7.42
C PRO A 496 12.31 5.16 -5.96
N LEU A 497 12.03 3.92 -5.54
CA LEU A 497 12.16 3.39 -4.17
C LEU A 497 11.29 4.08 -3.11
N TYR A 498 10.31 4.86 -3.54
CA TYR A 498 9.29 5.43 -2.67
C TYR A 498 8.30 4.38 -2.16
N TYR A 499 7.90 3.42 -3.00
CA TYR A 499 6.75 2.54 -2.76
C TYR A 499 6.84 1.68 -1.49
N ILE A 500 8.05 1.42 -0.96
CA ILE A 500 8.23 0.76 0.34
C ILE A 500 7.62 1.56 1.49
N SER A 501 7.48 2.89 1.35
CA SER A 501 6.84 3.77 2.33
C SER A 501 5.37 3.43 2.53
N TYR A 502 4.66 3.02 1.46
CA TYR A 502 3.29 2.50 1.58
C TYR A 502 3.23 1.16 2.32
N ALA A 503 4.29 0.35 2.27
CA ALA A 503 4.32 -0.91 2.99
C ALA A 503 4.61 -0.71 4.48
N THR A 504 5.59 0.12 4.83
CA THR A 504 5.96 0.40 6.23
C THR A 504 4.85 1.16 6.96
N SER A 505 4.16 2.08 6.29
CA SER A 505 2.99 2.77 6.84
C SER A 505 1.75 1.87 6.95
N ALA A 506 1.52 0.94 6.02
CA ALA A 506 0.40 0.02 6.12
C ALA A 506 0.53 -0.90 7.35
N ILE A 507 1.76 -1.27 7.72
CA ILE A 507 2.05 -1.95 9.00
C ILE A 507 1.57 -1.10 10.19
N ALA A 508 1.85 0.20 10.19
CA ALA A 508 1.38 1.11 11.24
C ALA A 508 -0.15 1.22 11.27
N ALA A 509 -0.79 1.38 10.10
CA ALA A 509 -2.24 1.45 9.94
C ALA A 509 -2.94 0.19 10.45
N MET A 510 -2.44 -1.01 10.09
CA MET A 510 -2.91 -2.28 10.63
C MET A 510 -2.76 -2.34 12.15
N GLY A 511 -1.63 -1.88 12.69
CA GLY A 511 -1.40 -1.78 14.14
C GLY A 511 -2.40 -0.87 14.85
N LEU A 512 -2.69 0.31 14.28
CA LEU A 512 -3.67 1.27 14.80
C LEU A 512 -5.09 0.72 14.76
N TYR A 513 -5.51 0.09 13.66
CA TYR A 513 -6.82 -0.53 13.57
C TYR A 513 -6.97 -1.67 14.58
N LEU A 514 -5.98 -2.56 14.69
CA LEU A 514 -6.01 -3.63 15.70
C LEU A 514 -6.04 -3.09 17.13
N ARG A 515 -5.35 -1.96 17.40
CA ARG A 515 -5.44 -1.27 18.68
C ARG A 515 -6.84 -0.70 18.91
N SER A 516 -7.49 -0.13 17.89
CA SER A 516 -8.85 0.39 18.03
C SER A 516 -9.85 -0.70 18.39
N GLN A 517 -9.66 -1.91 17.86
CA GLN A 517 -10.49 -3.07 18.18
C GLN A 517 -10.21 -3.63 19.60
N ALA A 518 -8.94 -3.69 20.02
CA ALA A 518 -8.55 -4.33 21.27
C ALA A 518 -8.64 -3.41 22.50
N GLU A 519 -8.27 -2.13 22.34
CA GLU A 519 -8.11 -1.16 23.43
C GLU A 519 -9.10 0.02 23.31
N GLY A 520 -9.83 0.11 22.20
CA GLY A 520 -10.77 1.19 21.89
C GLY A 520 -10.16 2.28 21.01
N LEU A 521 -11.04 3.02 20.31
CA LEU A 521 -10.64 4.10 19.39
C LEU A 521 -9.78 5.16 20.08
N ASP A 522 -10.03 5.44 21.36
CA ASP A 522 -9.27 6.44 22.09
C ASP A 522 -7.78 6.08 22.15
N ALA A 523 -7.44 4.86 22.56
CA ALA A 523 -6.06 4.39 22.64
C ALA A 523 -5.35 4.39 21.27
N ALA A 524 -6.08 4.07 20.19
CA ALA A 524 -5.57 4.14 18.83
C ALA A 524 -5.26 5.58 18.40
N ALA A 525 -6.18 6.51 18.65
CA ALA A 525 -5.97 7.91 18.32
C ALA A 525 -4.87 8.57 19.17
N ASP A 526 -4.71 8.25 20.45
CA ASP A 526 -3.56 8.74 21.24
C ASP A 526 -2.22 8.26 20.66
N CYS A 527 -2.15 7.01 20.24
CA CYS A 527 -0.97 6.42 19.61
C CYS A 527 -0.62 7.15 18.30
N TYR A 528 -1.64 7.40 17.45
CA TYR A 528 -1.48 8.14 16.20
C TYR A 528 -1.04 9.60 16.43
N LEU A 529 -1.71 10.35 17.31
CA LEU A 529 -1.37 11.76 17.56
C LEU A 529 -0.01 11.88 18.25
N SER A 530 0.37 10.92 19.10
CA SER A 530 1.72 10.85 19.63
C SER A 530 2.75 10.67 18.51
N PHE A 531 2.49 9.84 17.50
CA PHE A 531 3.39 9.70 16.35
C PHE A 531 3.52 11.01 15.56
N VAL A 532 2.41 11.68 15.27
CA VAL A 532 2.40 12.99 14.58
C VAL A 532 3.17 14.05 15.37
N SER A 533 3.01 14.09 16.70
CA SER A 533 3.76 15.00 17.58
C SER A 533 5.27 14.75 17.52
N LEU A 534 5.70 13.49 17.48
CA LEU A 534 7.12 13.16 17.34
C LEU A 534 7.68 13.61 15.97
N CYS A 535 6.86 13.49 14.92
CA CYS A 535 7.23 13.99 13.59
C CYS A 535 7.39 15.52 13.58
N ALA A 536 6.54 16.24 14.33
CA ALA A 536 6.62 17.69 14.46
C ALA A 536 7.85 18.15 15.26
N GLU A 537 8.28 17.38 16.27
CA GLU A 537 9.55 17.62 16.98
C GLU A 537 10.76 17.47 16.04
N GLY A 538 10.70 16.55 15.06
CA GLY A 538 11.69 16.42 13.99
C GLY A 538 13.07 15.89 14.41
N GLU A 539 13.20 15.35 15.63
CA GLU A 539 14.49 14.91 16.18
C GLU A 539 14.85 13.44 15.84
N ASP A 540 13.86 12.60 15.53
CA ASP A 540 14.00 11.15 15.37
C ASP A 540 13.74 10.66 13.93
N GLY A 541 14.32 9.50 13.60
CA GLY A 541 14.01 8.77 12.37
C GLY A 541 12.70 7.99 12.45
N PHE A 542 12.18 7.55 11.30
CA PHE A 542 10.91 6.82 11.18
C PHE A 542 10.80 5.64 12.14
N ARG A 543 11.80 4.74 12.16
CA ARG A 543 11.80 3.55 13.01
C ARG A 543 11.80 3.92 14.50
N ALA A 544 12.54 4.96 14.88
CA ALA A 544 12.54 5.46 16.26
C ALA A 544 11.17 6.01 16.67
N MET A 545 10.49 6.76 15.79
CA MET A 545 9.15 7.30 16.05
C MET A 545 8.09 6.20 16.17
N MET A 546 8.16 5.16 15.33
CA MET A 546 7.30 3.97 15.42
C MET A 546 7.43 3.27 16.79
N LEU A 547 8.65 3.12 17.29
CA LEU A 547 8.92 2.53 18.61
C LEU A 547 8.42 3.42 19.76
N ARG A 548 8.71 4.72 19.72
CA ARG A 548 8.35 5.67 20.80
C ARG A 548 6.83 5.87 20.93
N SER A 549 6.11 5.85 19.82
CA SER A 549 4.64 5.95 19.78
C SER A 549 3.93 4.63 20.14
N GLY A 550 4.66 3.52 20.20
CA GLY A 550 4.10 2.20 20.50
C GLY A 550 3.44 1.49 19.31
N LEU A 551 3.78 1.89 18.07
CA LEU A 551 3.36 1.22 16.85
C LEU A 551 4.17 -0.05 16.54
N GLY A 552 5.29 -0.26 17.24
CA GLY A 552 6.15 -1.42 17.08
C GLY A 552 7.26 -1.19 16.05
N ASP A 553 8.09 -2.20 15.81
CA ASP A 553 9.20 -2.10 14.85
C ASP A 553 8.86 -2.90 13.59
N PRO A 554 8.53 -2.26 12.46
CA PRO A 554 8.18 -2.97 11.23
C PRO A 554 9.33 -3.83 10.69
N PHE A 555 10.58 -3.59 11.12
CA PHE A 555 11.75 -4.35 10.68
C PHE A 555 12.08 -5.54 11.60
N SER A 556 11.26 -5.80 12.63
CA SER A 556 11.39 -6.96 13.50
C SER A 556 10.52 -8.12 12.98
N PRO A 557 11.10 -9.27 12.59
CA PRO A 557 10.32 -10.44 12.17
C PRO A 557 9.33 -10.92 13.24
N ASP A 558 9.74 -10.89 14.52
CA ASP A 558 8.87 -11.27 15.65
C ASP A 558 7.65 -10.34 15.75
N PHE A 559 7.83 -9.04 15.49
CA PHE A 559 6.73 -8.09 15.46
C PHE A 559 5.78 -8.36 14.29
N ILE A 560 6.31 -8.60 13.08
CA ILE A 560 5.49 -8.91 11.90
C ILE A 560 4.70 -10.20 12.11
N HIS A 561 5.31 -11.25 12.66
CA HIS A 561 4.62 -12.50 13.02
C HIS A 561 3.49 -12.25 14.04
N SER A 562 3.76 -11.49 15.10
CA SER A 562 2.74 -11.14 16.10
C SER A 562 1.61 -10.29 15.50
N LEU A 563 1.92 -9.37 14.59
CA LEU A 563 0.94 -8.54 13.90
C LEU A 563 0.06 -9.41 13.00
N ALA A 564 0.67 -10.29 12.20
CA ALA A 564 -0.03 -11.20 11.29
C ALA A 564 -1.06 -12.07 12.03
N GLY A 565 -0.70 -12.67 13.16
CA GLY A 565 -1.63 -13.49 13.95
C GLY A 565 -2.81 -12.69 14.52
N ARG A 566 -2.57 -11.46 14.99
CA ARG A 566 -3.64 -10.55 15.43
C ARG A 566 -4.52 -10.11 14.26
N TYR A 567 -3.91 -9.86 13.11
CA TYR A 567 -4.61 -9.46 11.90
C TYR A 567 -5.51 -10.59 11.38
N ALA A 568 -5.00 -11.81 11.28
CA ALA A 568 -5.77 -13.00 10.92
C ALA A 568 -7.02 -13.17 11.81
N SER A 569 -6.84 -13.05 13.13
CA SER A 569 -7.96 -13.10 14.09
C SER A 569 -9.00 -12.00 13.83
N CYS A 570 -8.55 -10.79 13.50
CA CYS A 570 -9.44 -9.69 13.13
C CYS A 570 -10.21 -9.95 11.83
N LEU A 571 -9.57 -10.58 10.82
CA LEU A 571 -10.24 -10.93 9.56
C LEU A 571 -11.37 -11.94 9.79
N ASP A 572 -11.16 -12.93 10.66
CA ASP A 572 -12.17 -13.93 10.99
C ASP A 572 -13.42 -13.30 11.61
N GLU A 573 -13.24 -12.33 12.51
CA GLU A 573 -14.31 -11.63 13.20
C GLU A 573 -15.04 -10.64 12.31
N GLN A 574 -14.28 -9.82 11.57
CA GLN A 574 -14.82 -8.66 10.85
C GLN A 574 -15.25 -8.97 9.42
N VAL A 575 -14.61 -9.94 8.76
CA VAL A 575 -14.78 -10.19 7.33
C VAL A 575 -15.53 -11.51 7.08
N TYR A 576 -14.99 -12.64 7.55
CA TYR A 576 -15.49 -13.96 7.15
C TYR A 576 -16.68 -14.46 7.98
N THR A 577 -16.61 -14.33 9.32
CA THR A 577 -17.51 -15.01 10.27
C THR A 577 -17.76 -16.47 9.89
N LEU A 578 -16.73 -17.30 9.96
CA LEU A 578 -16.87 -18.74 9.71
C LEU A 578 -17.87 -19.36 10.69
N PRO A 579 -18.71 -20.31 10.23
CA PRO A 579 -19.72 -20.90 11.10
C PRO A 579 -19.14 -21.96 12.07
N PHE A 580 -17.85 -22.29 11.94
CA PHE A 580 -17.22 -23.40 12.63
C PHE A 580 -16.65 -22.99 13.99
N SER A 581 -17.28 -23.47 15.07
CA SER A 581 -16.82 -23.19 16.43
C SER A 581 -15.60 -24.02 16.86
N ASP A 582 -15.44 -25.21 16.28
CA ASP A 582 -14.46 -26.23 16.66
C ASP A 582 -13.04 -26.00 16.11
N ILE A 583 -12.85 -25.02 15.23
CA ILE A 583 -11.53 -24.65 14.68
C ILE A 583 -10.90 -23.44 15.36
N SER A 584 -11.62 -22.76 16.26
CA SER A 584 -11.21 -21.46 16.82
C SER A 584 -9.81 -21.46 17.45
N ASN A 585 -9.39 -22.58 18.04
CA ASN A 585 -8.08 -22.77 18.67
C ASN A 585 -7.27 -23.89 17.99
N HIS A 586 -7.65 -24.30 16.78
CA HIS A 586 -7.01 -25.40 16.08
C HIS A 586 -5.81 -24.88 15.27
N SER A 587 -4.69 -25.61 15.25
CA SER A 587 -3.47 -25.14 14.56
C SER A 587 -3.64 -24.98 13.04
N ALA A 588 -4.48 -25.82 12.43
CA ALA A 588 -4.80 -25.75 11.00
C ALA A 588 -5.92 -24.75 10.64
N LYS A 589 -6.27 -23.81 11.52
CA LYS A 589 -7.41 -22.90 11.35
C LYS A 589 -7.29 -22.09 10.05
N ASP A 590 -6.12 -21.55 9.77
CA ASP A 590 -5.90 -20.66 8.62
C ASP A 590 -6.04 -21.43 7.31
N GLU A 591 -5.47 -22.64 7.23
CA GLU A 591 -5.60 -23.50 6.06
C GLU A 591 -7.05 -23.97 5.85
N ILE A 592 -7.74 -24.31 6.93
CA ILE A 592 -9.16 -24.65 6.90
C ILE A 592 -9.99 -23.46 6.41
N THR A 593 -9.71 -22.26 6.91
CA THR A 593 -10.38 -21.02 6.53
C THR A 593 -10.21 -20.76 5.04
N LEU A 594 -8.96 -20.77 4.55
CA LEU A 594 -8.65 -20.56 3.14
C LEU A 594 -9.37 -21.59 2.25
N LEU A 595 -9.28 -22.88 2.57
CA LEU A 595 -9.88 -23.92 1.74
C LEU A 595 -11.40 -23.95 1.82
N TYR A 596 -11.99 -23.52 2.95
CA TYR A 596 -13.43 -23.34 3.07
C TYR A 596 -13.90 -22.18 2.20
N LEU A 597 -13.21 -21.03 2.27
CA LEU A 597 -13.51 -19.87 1.44
C LEU A 597 -13.42 -20.29 -0.03
N LEU A 598 -12.32 -20.89 -0.46
CA LEU A 598 -12.14 -21.43 -1.82
C LEU A 598 -13.20 -22.46 -2.25
N GLY A 599 -14.05 -22.94 -1.34
CA GLY A 599 -15.06 -23.96 -1.56
C GLY A 599 -14.48 -25.36 -1.73
N VAL A 600 -13.16 -25.51 -1.56
CA VAL A 600 -12.41 -26.76 -1.70
C VAL A 600 -12.84 -27.74 -0.62
N MET A 601 -12.82 -27.30 0.64
CA MET A 601 -13.28 -28.07 1.79
C MET A 601 -14.59 -27.49 2.35
N GLN A 602 -15.41 -28.34 2.95
CA GLN A 602 -16.71 -27.97 3.52
C GLN A 602 -16.82 -28.48 4.95
N GLY A 603 -17.65 -27.83 5.77
CA GLY A 603 -17.92 -28.27 7.14
C GLY A 603 -18.56 -29.66 7.19
N SER A 604 -18.29 -30.39 8.27
CA SER A 604 -18.97 -31.66 8.58
C SER A 604 -20.42 -31.48 9.03
N SER A 605 -20.77 -30.27 9.49
CA SER A 605 -22.12 -29.83 9.80
C SER A 605 -22.21 -28.30 9.66
N GLU A 606 -23.37 -27.73 9.97
CA GLU A 606 -23.59 -26.28 9.92
C GLU A 606 -22.56 -25.51 10.78
N ASN A 607 -22.23 -26.01 11.98
CA ASN A 607 -21.39 -25.29 12.95
C ASN A 607 -20.06 -25.98 13.31
N CYS A 608 -19.70 -27.06 12.62
CA CYS A 608 -18.46 -27.82 12.88
C CYS A 608 -17.73 -28.23 11.61
N PHE A 609 -16.41 -28.05 11.58
CA PHE A 609 -15.53 -28.55 10.52
C PHE A 609 -15.03 -29.99 10.77
N SER A 610 -14.92 -30.40 12.03
CA SER A 610 -14.30 -31.65 12.50
C SER A 610 -12.84 -31.81 12.04
N PRO A 611 -11.91 -30.92 12.47
CA PRO A 611 -10.54 -30.90 11.96
C PRO A 611 -9.75 -32.19 12.24
N ASP A 612 -9.93 -32.78 13.43
CA ASP A 612 -9.24 -34.01 13.86
C ASP A 612 -9.89 -35.31 13.35
N ALA A 613 -11.04 -35.21 12.66
CA ALA A 613 -11.69 -36.40 12.12
C ALA A 613 -10.90 -36.96 10.94
N GLY A 614 -10.88 -38.29 10.81
CA GLY A 614 -10.26 -38.96 9.67
C GLY A 614 -10.92 -38.53 8.36
N VAL A 615 -10.12 -38.31 7.33
CA VAL A 615 -10.63 -37.92 6.00
C VAL A 615 -10.81 -39.13 5.10
N SER A 616 -11.91 -39.14 4.35
CA SER A 616 -12.28 -40.22 3.45
C SER A 616 -11.71 -40.06 2.04
N HIS A 617 -11.65 -41.15 1.27
CA HIS A 617 -11.28 -41.10 -0.16
C HIS A 617 -12.13 -40.10 -0.96
N ALA A 618 -13.45 -40.09 -0.73
CA ALA A 618 -14.36 -39.19 -1.43
C ALA A 618 -14.08 -37.71 -1.13
N GLU A 619 -13.80 -37.37 0.14
CA GLU A 619 -13.47 -36.01 0.55
C GLU A 619 -12.13 -35.55 -0.05
N ALA A 620 -11.09 -36.37 0.03
CA ALA A 620 -9.78 -36.03 -0.52
C ALA A 620 -9.83 -35.81 -2.04
N VAL A 621 -10.47 -36.74 -2.77
CA VAL A 621 -10.62 -36.63 -4.24
C VAL A 621 -11.43 -35.40 -4.64
N THR A 622 -12.50 -35.11 -3.91
CA THR A 622 -13.33 -33.93 -4.20
C THR A 622 -12.58 -32.64 -3.91
N ALA A 623 -11.81 -32.58 -2.83
CA ALA A 623 -10.97 -31.41 -2.53
C ALA A 623 -9.91 -31.20 -3.63
N MET A 624 -9.22 -32.26 -4.05
CA MET A 624 -8.27 -32.19 -5.18
C MET A 624 -8.93 -31.80 -6.50
N HIS A 625 -10.15 -32.28 -6.78
CA HIS A 625 -10.87 -31.90 -7.99
C HIS A 625 -11.24 -30.40 -7.98
N ARG A 626 -11.70 -29.90 -6.84
CA ARG A 626 -12.06 -28.48 -6.66
C ARG A 626 -10.86 -27.55 -6.71
N ILE A 627 -9.74 -27.93 -6.08
CA ILE A 627 -8.53 -27.10 -6.07
C ILE A 627 -7.94 -26.93 -7.47
N LEU A 628 -8.19 -27.88 -8.37
CA LEU A 628 -7.79 -27.83 -9.79
C LEU A 628 -8.83 -27.12 -10.67
N GLY A 629 -9.86 -26.48 -10.10
CA GLY A 629 -10.88 -25.76 -10.85
C GLY A 629 -11.96 -26.64 -11.47
N CYS A 630 -12.24 -27.80 -10.87
CA CYS A 630 -13.27 -28.75 -11.30
C CYS A 630 -13.13 -29.17 -12.78
N PRO A 631 -11.97 -29.71 -13.21
CA PRO A 631 -11.77 -30.14 -14.58
C PRO A 631 -12.82 -31.16 -15.02
N ALA A 632 -13.29 -31.04 -16.26
CA ALA A 632 -14.31 -31.93 -16.80
C ALA A 632 -13.77 -33.37 -16.99
N SER A 633 -14.62 -34.36 -16.70
CA SER A 633 -14.39 -35.77 -17.00
C SER A 633 -15.06 -36.15 -18.32
N ARG A 634 -14.47 -37.06 -19.10
CA ARG A 634 -15.04 -37.53 -20.39
C ARG A 634 -16.09 -38.62 -20.23
N SER A 635 -16.13 -39.27 -19.08
CA SER A 635 -16.91 -40.44 -18.71
C SER A 635 -17.52 -40.21 -17.34
N ASP A 636 -18.77 -40.64 -17.18
CA ASP A 636 -19.43 -40.59 -15.89
C ASP A 636 -18.80 -41.62 -14.93
N ALA A 637 -18.61 -41.27 -13.66
CA ALA A 637 -18.07 -42.19 -12.67
C ALA A 637 -18.88 -43.49 -12.55
N ALA A 638 -20.20 -43.44 -12.79
CA ALA A 638 -21.08 -44.61 -12.80
C ALA A 638 -20.81 -45.59 -13.97
N ALA A 639 -20.10 -45.15 -15.02
CA ALA A 639 -19.63 -46.01 -16.09
C ALA A 639 -18.32 -46.73 -15.71
N ILE A 640 -17.60 -46.24 -14.69
CA ILE A 640 -16.31 -46.75 -14.23
C ILE A 640 -16.48 -47.61 -12.97
N PHE A 641 -17.30 -47.15 -12.02
CA PHE A 641 -17.54 -47.80 -10.73
C PHE A 641 -19.00 -48.19 -10.56
N SER A 642 -19.23 -49.48 -10.28
CA SER A 642 -20.58 -50.06 -10.16
C SER A 642 -21.37 -49.58 -8.94
N ASN A 643 -20.70 -49.06 -7.92
CA ASN A 643 -21.28 -48.61 -6.66
C ASN A 643 -21.33 -47.08 -6.50
N VAL A 644 -21.01 -46.31 -7.55
CA VAL A 644 -21.09 -44.84 -7.52
C VAL A 644 -22.30 -44.38 -8.33
N SER A 645 -23.28 -43.76 -7.65
CA SER A 645 -24.43 -43.16 -8.33
C SER A 645 -24.05 -41.81 -8.95
N PRO A 646 -24.52 -41.46 -10.16
CA PRO A 646 -24.29 -40.13 -10.77
C PRO A 646 -24.74 -38.95 -9.90
N ASP A 647 -25.73 -39.18 -9.02
CA ASP A 647 -26.30 -38.14 -8.15
C ASP A 647 -25.52 -37.93 -6.84
N THR A 648 -24.45 -38.71 -6.60
CA THR A 648 -23.61 -38.52 -5.40
C THR A 648 -22.73 -37.28 -5.55
N TRP A 649 -22.53 -36.56 -4.43
CA TRP A 649 -21.82 -35.28 -4.41
C TRP A 649 -20.36 -35.36 -4.90
N TYR A 650 -19.73 -36.54 -4.83
CA TYR A 650 -18.37 -36.78 -5.28
C TYR A 650 -18.27 -37.43 -6.67
N ALA A 651 -19.40 -37.70 -7.35
CA ALA A 651 -19.41 -38.48 -8.60
C ALA A 651 -18.51 -37.87 -9.68
N GLN A 652 -18.59 -36.57 -9.92
CA GLN A 652 -17.76 -35.90 -10.94
C GLN A 652 -16.27 -35.98 -10.61
N ALA A 653 -15.92 -35.73 -9.35
CA ALA A 653 -14.54 -35.74 -8.88
C ALA A 653 -13.92 -37.14 -9.00
N VAL A 654 -14.67 -38.19 -8.61
CA VAL A 654 -14.24 -39.59 -8.72
C VAL A 654 -14.08 -40.03 -10.17
N GLY A 655 -14.98 -39.60 -11.06
CA GLY A 655 -14.87 -39.87 -12.49
C GLY A 655 -13.59 -39.29 -13.08
N TRP A 656 -13.34 -38.01 -12.80
CA TRP A 656 -12.12 -37.32 -13.20
C TRP A 656 -10.86 -38.01 -12.63
N ALA A 657 -10.88 -38.36 -11.35
CA ALA A 657 -9.75 -38.98 -10.67
C ALA A 657 -9.40 -40.35 -11.27
N ALA A 658 -10.41 -41.15 -11.62
CA ALA A 658 -10.19 -42.45 -12.25
C ALA A 658 -9.63 -42.32 -13.68
N GLU A 659 -10.17 -41.38 -14.48
CA GLU A 659 -9.68 -41.12 -15.83
C GLU A 659 -8.21 -40.67 -15.86
N ASN A 660 -7.80 -39.90 -14.86
CA ASN A 660 -6.44 -39.37 -14.76
C ASN A 660 -5.53 -40.27 -13.91
N GLY A 661 -5.99 -41.47 -13.54
CA GLY A 661 -5.21 -42.46 -12.80
C GLY A 661 -4.87 -42.05 -11.36
N VAL A 662 -5.50 -41.00 -10.82
CA VAL A 662 -5.30 -40.50 -9.45
C VAL A 662 -5.66 -41.58 -8.44
N ILE A 663 -6.84 -42.19 -8.62
CA ILE A 663 -7.32 -43.32 -7.82
C ILE A 663 -7.27 -44.62 -8.66
N PRO A 664 -6.82 -45.74 -8.08
CA PRO A 664 -6.87 -47.03 -8.76
C PRO A 664 -8.31 -47.55 -8.83
N ALA A 665 -8.67 -48.23 -9.92
CA ALA A 665 -9.88 -49.04 -9.94
C ALA A 665 -9.62 -50.36 -9.20
N GLU A 666 -10.46 -50.70 -8.23
CA GLU A 666 -10.41 -52.01 -7.56
C GLU A 666 -10.70 -53.13 -8.58
N GLU A 667 -10.17 -54.35 -8.37
CA GLU A 667 -10.33 -55.49 -9.30
C GLU A 667 -11.80 -55.86 -9.57
N ASN A 668 -12.71 -55.49 -8.66
CA ASN A 668 -14.15 -55.72 -8.72
C ASN A 668 -14.94 -54.54 -9.35
N GLY A 669 -14.28 -53.46 -9.75
CA GLY A 669 -14.94 -52.26 -10.27
C GLY A 669 -15.74 -51.47 -9.22
N SER A 670 -15.34 -51.48 -7.96
CA SER A 670 -15.86 -50.58 -6.91
C SER A 670 -14.88 -49.47 -6.52
N PHE A 671 -15.45 -48.44 -5.91
CA PHE A 671 -14.74 -47.37 -5.21
C PHE A 671 -15.13 -47.40 -3.72
N SER A 672 -14.19 -47.21 -2.81
CA SER A 672 -14.43 -47.22 -1.37
C SER A 672 -14.46 -45.77 -0.82
N PRO A 673 -15.59 -45.04 -0.97
CA PRO A 673 -15.65 -43.60 -0.73
C PRO A 673 -15.44 -43.20 0.73
N ASP A 674 -15.87 -44.04 1.67
CA ASP A 674 -15.92 -43.75 3.12
C ASP A 674 -14.69 -44.27 3.88
N ASP A 675 -13.79 -44.98 3.20
CA ASP A 675 -12.59 -45.52 3.82
C ASP A 675 -11.65 -44.40 4.23
N ALA A 676 -11.09 -44.51 5.44
CA ALA A 676 -10.14 -43.55 5.99
C ALA A 676 -8.82 -43.60 5.21
N LEU A 677 -8.32 -42.42 4.84
CA LEU A 677 -7.08 -42.24 4.10
C LEU A 677 -5.86 -42.27 5.03
N ARG A 678 -4.71 -42.74 4.53
CA ARG A 678 -3.40 -42.55 5.19
C ARG A 678 -2.56 -41.52 4.45
N PHE A 679 -1.51 -41.03 5.11
CA PHE A 679 -0.58 -40.07 4.50
C PHE A 679 0.03 -40.60 3.19
N GLN A 680 0.43 -41.87 3.14
CA GLN A 680 1.01 -42.45 1.93
C GLN A 680 0.03 -42.52 0.76
N ASP A 681 -1.26 -42.69 1.03
CA ASP A 681 -2.30 -42.75 0.01
C ASP A 681 -2.53 -41.36 -0.59
N LEU A 682 -2.62 -40.32 0.26
CA LEU A 682 -2.72 -38.94 -0.20
C LEU A 682 -1.46 -38.51 -0.97
N ALA A 683 -0.26 -38.85 -0.48
CA ALA A 683 0.99 -38.55 -1.17
C ALA A 683 0.99 -39.10 -2.59
N LEU A 684 0.55 -40.36 -2.76
CA LEU A 684 0.45 -41.01 -4.06
C LEU A 684 -0.58 -40.32 -4.97
N MET A 685 -1.75 -39.95 -4.44
CA MET A 685 -2.77 -39.23 -5.19
C MET A 685 -2.25 -37.88 -5.69
N LEU A 686 -1.67 -37.07 -4.81
CA LEU A 686 -1.11 -35.76 -5.15
C LEU A 686 0.03 -35.88 -6.17
N TYR A 687 0.93 -36.84 -5.98
CA TYR A 687 2.04 -37.07 -6.90
C TYR A 687 1.54 -37.41 -8.31
N ARG A 688 0.49 -38.22 -8.44
CA ARG A 688 -0.12 -38.55 -9.73
C ARG A 688 -0.78 -37.34 -10.39
N VAL A 689 -1.41 -36.47 -9.62
CA VAL A 689 -1.98 -35.22 -10.14
C VAL A 689 -0.89 -34.31 -10.69
N PHE A 690 0.14 -34.01 -9.89
CA PHE A 690 1.08 -32.93 -10.18
C PHE A 690 2.33 -33.34 -10.96
N CYS A 691 2.65 -34.63 -11.08
CA CYS A 691 3.82 -35.11 -11.84
C CYS A 691 3.48 -35.90 -13.12
N SER A 692 2.20 -36.02 -13.48
CA SER A 692 1.76 -36.78 -14.67
C SER A 692 2.18 -36.18 -16.02
N ALA A 693 2.65 -34.93 -16.08
CA ALA A 693 3.03 -34.29 -17.34
C ALA A 693 4.42 -34.68 -17.89
N ALA A 694 5.25 -35.43 -17.15
CA ALA A 694 6.65 -35.67 -17.54
C ALA A 694 7.18 -37.13 -17.48
N CYS A 695 6.38 -38.14 -17.09
CA CYS A 695 6.88 -39.51 -16.99
C CYS A 695 6.00 -40.54 -17.70
N SER A 696 6.57 -41.19 -18.71
CA SER A 696 6.00 -42.33 -19.43
C SER A 696 5.74 -43.53 -18.51
N GLU A 697 4.53 -44.09 -18.55
CA GLU A 697 4.07 -45.50 -18.37
C GLU A 697 4.72 -46.47 -17.35
N THR A 698 5.73 -46.09 -16.58
CA THR A 698 6.17 -46.85 -15.40
C THR A 698 5.37 -46.38 -14.19
N ALA A 699 4.58 -47.30 -13.64
CA ALA A 699 3.72 -47.09 -12.48
C ALA A 699 4.41 -46.30 -11.37
N LEU A 700 4.02 -45.03 -11.17
CA LEU A 700 4.44 -44.19 -10.05
C LEU A 700 4.13 -44.92 -8.74
N GLN A 701 5.16 -45.23 -7.95
CA GLN A 701 5.05 -46.01 -6.71
C GLN A 701 5.01 -45.11 -5.48
N THR A 702 4.42 -45.61 -4.39
CA THR A 702 4.32 -44.90 -3.11
C THR A 702 5.64 -44.33 -2.57
N PRO A 703 6.81 -45.02 -2.67
CA PRO A 703 8.08 -44.45 -2.22
C PRO A 703 8.47 -43.16 -2.95
N ASP A 704 8.25 -43.09 -4.26
CA ASP A 704 8.56 -41.90 -5.07
C ASP A 704 7.68 -40.73 -4.67
N ALA A 705 6.39 -41.00 -4.43
CA ALA A 705 5.43 -40.01 -3.97
C ALA A 705 5.79 -39.44 -2.58
N LEU A 706 6.26 -40.29 -1.65
CA LEU A 706 6.69 -39.85 -0.32
C LEU A 706 7.97 -39.02 -0.38
N ILE A 707 8.94 -39.39 -1.23
CA ILE A 707 10.15 -38.59 -1.46
C ILE A 707 9.78 -37.23 -2.05
N TRP A 708 8.98 -37.23 -3.11
CA TRP A 708 8.49 -36.02 -3.76
C TRP A 708 7.77 -35.08 -2.80
N SER A 709 6.90 -35.64 -1.94
CA SER A 709 6.15 -34.88 -0.95
C SER A 709 7.06 -34.26 0.11
N ARG A 710 8.08 -35.02 0.57
CA ARG A 710 9.04 -34.55 1.56
C ARG A 710 9.94 -33.43 1.03
N GLU A 711 10.42 -33.57 -0.21
CA GLU A 711 11.25 -32.54 -0.88
C GLU A 711 10.51 -31.21 -1.06
N ARG A 712 9.18 -31.25 -1.11
CA ARG A 712 8.30 -30.08 -1.29
C ARG A 712 7.62 -29.60 0.00
N GLY A 713 7.86 -30.28 1.12
CA GLY A 713 7.27 -29.90 2.41
C GLY A 713 5.77 -30.17 2.58
N ILE A 714 5.12 -30.93 1.68
CA ILE A 714 3.64 -31.05 1.60
C ILE A 714 2.99 -31.63 2.87
N PHE A 715 3.73 -32.43 3.65
CA PHE A 715 3.24 -32.99 4.92
C PHE A 715 4.13 -32.61 6.11
N THR A 716 5.09 -31.72 5.89
CA THR A 716 6.09 -31.41 6.90
C THR A 716 5.49 -30.41 7.89
N ASP A 717 5.57 -30.71 9.19
CA ASP A 717 5.14 -29.75 10.21
C ASP A 717 6.12 -28.57 10.35
N GLU A 718 5.75 -27.58 11.15
CA GLU A 718 6.55 -26.40 11.47
C GLU A 718 7.95 -26.71 12.04
N ASN A 719 8.16 -27.93 12.56
CA ASN A 719 9.43 -28.39 13.13
C ASN A 719 10.26 -29.23 12.14
N GLY A 720 9.81 -29.36 10.89
CA GLY A 720 10.51 -30.15 9.88
C GLY A 720 10.23 -31.65 9.95
N ASN A 721 9.25 -32.11 10.74
CA ASN A 721 8.95 -33.54 10.87
C ASN A 721 8.00 -33.99 9.78
N PHE A 722 8.29 -35.18 9.23
CA PHE A 722 7.42 -35.84 8.27
C PHE A 722 6.62 -36.95 8.99
N PRO A 723 5.29 -37.03 8.81
CA PRO A 723 4.44 -37.96 9.53
C PRO A 723 4.72 -39.42 9.16
N ASP A 724 4.28 -40.34 10.02
CA ASP A 724 4.31 -41.78 9.74
C ASP A 724 3.42 -42.07 8.52
N PRO A 725 3.95 -42.61 7.40
CA PRO A 725 3.20 -42.85 6.19
C PRO A 725 1.95 -43.73 6.37
N ASP A 726 1.95 -44.62 7.38
CA ASP A 726 0.84 -45.52 7.68
C ASP A 726 -0.19 -44.93 8.65
N SER A 727 0.07 -43.75 9.22
CA SER A 727 -0.87 -43.10 10.14
C SER A 727 -2.11 -42.58 9.41
N PRO A 728 -3.29 -42.60 10.07
CA PRO A 728 -4.51 -42.07 9.50
C PRO A 728 -4.37 -40.56 9.29
N LEU A 729 -4.92 -40.08 8.17
CA LEU A 729 -4.91 -38.68 7.80
C LEU A 729 -6.15 -37.98 8.36
N SER A 730 -5.98 -36.84 9.04
CA SER A 730 -7.10 -36.00 9.46
C SER A 730 -7.53 -35.01 8.37
N ARG A 731 -8.71 -34.41 8.54
CA ARG A 731 -9.18 -33.31 7.68
C ARG A 731 -8.27 -32.08 7.79
N ALA A 732 -7.72 -31.79 8.97
CA ALA A 732 -6.72 -30.75 9.15
C ALA A 732 -5.41 -31.03 8.39
N ASP A 733 -4.99 -32.30 8.31
CA ASP A 733 -3.78 -32.68 7.57
C ASP A 733 -3.99 -32.59 6.06
N LEU A 734 -5.18 -32.95 5.56
CA LEU A 734 -5.55 -32.68 4.17
C LEU A 734 -5.52 -31.17 3.88
N ALA A 735 -6.04 -30.35 4.79
CA ALA A 735 -6.06 -28.90 4.60
C ALA A 735 -4.64 -28.33 4.47
N ARG A 736 -3.75 -28.70 5.40
CA ARG A 736 -2.32 -28.31 5.37
C ARG A 736 -1.62 -28.76 4.09
N ALA A 737 -1.84 -30.00 3.66
CA ALA A 737 -1.23 -30.51 2.45
C ALA A 737 -1.67 -29.75 1.19
N LEU A 738 -2.96 -29.42 1.08
CA LEU A 738 -3.50 -28.68 -0.04
C LEU A 738 -3.03 -27.21 -0.07
N VAL A 739 -2.91 -26.55 1.08
CA VAL A 739 -2.35 -25.19 1.15
C VAL A 739 -0.84 -25.18 0.86
N SER A 740 -0.09 -26.16 1.36
CA SER A 740 1.33 -26.31 1.01
C SER A 740 1.51 -26.48 -0.50
N LEU A 741 0.60 -27.18 -1.18
CA LEU A 741 0.60 -27.28 -2.64
C LEU A 741 0.33 -25.95 -3.34
N LEU A 742 -0.68 -25.20 -2.90
CA LEU A 742 -0.97 -23.86 -3.44
C LEU A 742 0.17 -22.86 -3.25
N ASN A 743 1.03 -23.09 -2.25
CA ASN A 743 2.22 -22.27 -2.03
C ASN A 743 3.42 -22.74 -2.87
N THR A 744 3.40 -23.98 -3.36
CA THR A 744 4.50 -24.59 -4.13
C THR A 744 4.34 -24.39 -5.64
N PHE A 745 3.10 -24.29 -6.12
CA PHE A 745 2.71 -24.19 -7.54
C PHE A 745 1.83 -22.97 -7.77
#